data_AF-A0A9J7HSU5-F1
#
_entry.id   AF-A0A9J7HSU5-F1
#
_cell.length_a   1.000
_cell.length_b   1.000
_cell.length_c   1.000
_cell.angle_alpha   90.00
_cell.angle_beta   90.00
_cell.angle_gamma   90.00
#
_symmetry.space_group_name_H-M   'P 1'
#
loop_
_entity.id
_entity.type
_entity.pdbx_description
1 polymer ?
#
loop_
_entity_poly.entity_id
_entity_poly.type
_entity_poly.pdbx_seq_one_letter_code
_entity_poly.pdbx_strand_id
1 'polypeptide(L)'
;MEKGMSGMYGSSDSLSSLNEQTAGTDEPIHIVNVAIRLAQHMDSNDLSDMFKDFAQSNRLVLFDRGIRRVTFVVLQERDFPKFFTFRARDLFEEDRIYRHLEPALAFQLELNRMRTFDLTALRTSNRKMHLYLGAAKVAEGQAVTDFRFFIRAIIRHSDLVTKEASYEYLQNEGERLLLEAMDELEVAFQQHVDKRTDCNHIFLNFVPTVIMDPTKIEENVRSMVMRYGHRLWKVRVTQAEIKINIRLNHNSNPVPIRLFLNNESGYYLDISLYKEVVNPRTGQIMFQGYGGKRGPLNGMLLNTPYMTKDHLQAKRFQAQSLGTTYIYDFPEMFRQNDIGMVAWKMFLRTPEYPDGREIIVIGNDITHLIGSFGTQEDELFKRASELSRSLGVPRLYISANSGARIGMAEEIKHLFKIRWEDPSDPDKGFRYLYLTPADYKKVSGLNSVHAEHVEEDGESRYKITAVIGKDDGLGVENLRGSGMIAGETSLAYQDVVTISVSHAVCEDDYGGVLLMLKWLSYVPVHRGAPLPTITPVDPVEREIAFTPTKAPYDPRWMLAGRKDPENRSVWVSGFFDRDSFLEILHQWAKTVVTGRARLGGIPVGVIAVETRQVELSIPADPANLDSEAKVVAQAGQVWFPDSAFKTAQAIRDFNREELPLLIFANWRGFSGGMKDMYDQVLKFGASIVDGLREYRQPVLVYIPPHGELRGGAWAVVDPTINPEHIEMYADKDSRGGVLEPEGTVEIKFRRKDLVKTMRRIDSKYQHLINKLSDPSISSADRKSLELRLKEREDQLTPMYHQVAVLFADLHDRAGRMQEKGVILETLEWKSSRKFFYWRLRRLLLEGRIHKQISQANKDLSVAQMQAMLRRWFIEAEGTVKAYEWDNN
;
A
#
# COMPACT_ATOMS: atom_id res chain seq x y z
N MET A 1 -46.54 -6.54 -15.76
CA MET A 1 -47.57 -7.40 -16.38
C MET A 1 -47.65 -8.66 -15.56
N GLU A 2 -48.47 -8.61 -14.53
CA GLU A 2 -48.86 -9.76 -13.73
C GLU A 2 -49.99 -10.51 -14.45
N LYS A 3 -49.82 -11.83 -14.62
CA LYS A 3 -50.86 -12.88 -14.49
C LYS A 3 -50.39 -14.16 -15.18
N GLY A 4 -50.45 -15.26 -14.44
CA GLY A 4 -50.50 -16.61 -15.01
C GLY A 4 -49.40 -17.54 -14.54
N MET A 5 -49.51 -18.03 -13.29
CA MET A 5 -49.08 -19.38 -12.89
C MET A 5 -49.56 -19.64 -11.45
N SER A 6 -50.88 -19.75 -11.30
CA SER A 6 -51.54 -20.31 -10.12
C SER A 6 -52.14 -21.65 -10.53
N GLY A 7 -51.51 -22.76 -10.12
CA GLY A 7 -52.06 -24.09 -10.33
C GLY A 7 -51.01 -25.19 -10.33
N MET A 8 -50.57 -25.62 -9.15
CA MET A 8 -50.17 -27.00 -8.81
C MET A 8 -49.62 -27.03 -7.37
N TYR A 9 -50.47 -26.74 -6.38
CA TYR A 9 -50.30 -27.28 -5.04
C TYR A 9 -51.15 -28.55 -4.99
N GLY A 10 -50.54 -29.68 -5.34
CA GLY A 10 -51.05 -30.99 -4.98
C GLY A 10 -50.90 -31.17 -3.47
N SER A 11 -51.97 -31.64 -2.84
CA SER A 11 -52.09 -31.87 -1.40
C SER A 11 -50.96 -32.74 -0.84
N SER A 12 -50.41 -32.31 0.29
CA SER A 12 -49.45 -33.02 1.14
C SER A 12 -50.01 -34.30 1.81
N ASP A 13 -51.26 -34.67 1.52
CA ASP A 13 -51.96 -35.82 2.11
C ASP A 13 -51.77 -37.14 1.35
N SER A 14 -50.93 -37.17 0.30
CA SER A 14 -50.64 -38.39 -0.47
C SER A 14 -49.26 -39.02 -0.22
N LEU A 15 -48.40 -38.36 0.55
CA LEU A 15 -47.07 -38.86 0.93
C LEU A 15 -47.09 -39.73 2.21
N SER A 16 -48.11 -39.59 3.06
CA SER A 16 -48.30 -40.43 4.25
C SER A 16 -48.84 -41.82 3.92
N SER A 17 -49.66 -41.95 2.86
CA SER A 17 -50.37 -43.20 2.53
C SER A 17 -49.53 -44.27 1.81
N LEU A 18 -48.35 -43.90 1.28
CA LEU A 18 -47.39 -44.85 0.68
C LEU A 18 -46.28 -45.28 1.66
N ASN A 19 -45.95 -44.44 2.65
CA ASN A 19 -44.98 -44.79 3.70
C ASN A 19 -45.56 -45.74 4.76
N GLU A 20 -46.88 -45.79 4.94
CA GLU A 20 -47.51 -46.73 5.87
C GLU A 20 -47.62 -48.17 5.32
N GLN A 21 -47.51 -48.38 3.99
CA GLN A 21 -47.59 -49.73 3.39
C GLN A 21 -46.23 -50.45 3.26
N THR A 22 -45.11 -49.79 3.59
CA THR A 22 -43.75 -50.34 3.44
C THR A 22 -42.96 -50.38 4.75
N ALA A 23 -43.62 -50.27 5.91
CA ALA A 23 -43.00 -50.33 7.24
C ALA A 23 -42.46 -51.72 7.65
N GLY A 24 -42.29 -52.65 6.70
CA GLY A 24 -41.80 -54.01 6.93
C GLY A 24 -40.79 -54.55 5.91
N THR A 25 -40.32 -53.74 4.94
CA THR A 25 -39.34 -54.18 3.93
C THR A 25 -37.95 -53.61 4.23
N ASP A 26 -36.94 -54.48 4.27
CA ASP A 26 -35.52 -54.12 4.43
C ASP A 26 -35.09 -53.01 3.46
N GLU A 27 -34.15 -52.14 3.88
CA GLU A 27 -33.58 -51.12 3.00
C GLU A 27 -33.06 -51.75 1.69
N PRO A 28 -33.36 -51.17 0.52
CA PRO A 28 -32.90 -51.71 -0.76
C PRO A 28 -31.36 -51.70 -0.81
N ILE A 29 -30.75 -52.88 -1.01
CA ILE A 29 -29.29 -53.09 -0.99
C ILE A 29 -28.67 -53.34 -2.37
N HIS A 30 -29.47 -53.73 -3.37
CA HIS A 30 -28.93 -54.15 -4.67
C HIS A 30 -28.56 -52.97 -5.56
N ILE A 31 -27.47 -53.09 -6.32
CA ILE A 31 -26.98 -52.04 -7.23
C ILE A 31 -26.99 -52.60 -8.65
N VAL A 32 -27.56 -51.87 -9.60
CA VAL A 32 -27.60 -52.26 -11.01
C VAL A 32 -26.87 -51.22 -11.84
N ASN A 33 -25.94 -51.66 -12.70
CA ASN A 33 -25.28 -50.83 -13.69
C ASN A 33 -25.60 -51.39 -15.09
N VAL A 34 -26.09 -50.55 -15.99
CA VAL A 34 -26.48 -50.93 -17.36
C VAL A 34 -25.57 -50.21 -18.34
N ALA A 35 -24.70 -50.95 -19.02
CA ALA A 35 -23.83 -50.39 -20.06
C ALA A 35 -24.54 -50.44 -21.42
N ILE A 36 -24.59 -49.31 -22.10
CA ILE A 36 -25.28 -49.11 -23.37
C ILE A 36 -24.28 -48.59 -24.39
N ARG A 37 -24.16 -49.28 -25.53
CA ARG A 37 -23.41 -48.80 -26.68
C ARG A 37 -24.35 -48.08 -27.63
N LEU A 38 -24.11 -46.79 -27.89
CA LEU A 38 -24.90 -45.99 -28.82
C LEU A 38 -24.08 -45.70 -30.08
N ALA A 39 -24.70 -45.89 -31.25
CA ALA A 39 -24.07 -45.66 -32.55
C ALA A 39 -24.17 -44.19 -33.03
N GLN A 40 -25.12 -43.41 -32.50
CA GLN A 40 -25.32 -41.99 -32.82
C GLN A 40 -25.15 -41.12 -31.58
N HIS A 41 -24.65 -39.89 -31.77
CA HIS A 41 -24.47 -38.95 -30.68
C HIS A 41 -25.81 -38.26 -30.35
N MET A 42 -26.39 -38.59 -29.20
CA MET A 42 -27.57 -37.92 -28.64
C MET A 42 -27.18 -36.92 -27.55
N ASP A 43 -28.01 -35.91 -27.30
CA ASP A 43 -27.78 -34.95 -26.21
C ASP A 43 -27.98 -35.61 -24.83
N SER A 44 -27.26 -35.13 -23.83
CA SER A 44 -27.28 -35.70 -22.48
C SER A 44 -28.64 -35.52 -21.79
N ASN A 45 -29.40 -34.46 -22.10
CA ASN A 45 -30.72 -34.25 -21.50
C ASN A 45 -31.76 -35.20 -22.10
N ASP A 46 -31.77 -35.37 -23.44
CA ASP A 46 -32.66 -36.34 -24.10
C ASP A 46 -32.41 -37.78 -23.60
N LEU A 47 -31.13 -38.15 -23.43
CA LEU A 47 -30.76 -39.44 -22.84
C LEU A 47 -31.24 -39.56 -21.39
N SER A 48 -31.10 -38.50 -20.60
CA SER A 48 -31.58 -38.47 -19.22
C SER A 48 -33.09 -38.64 -19.13
N ASP A 49 -33.85 -38.00 -20.00
CA ASP A 49 -35.32 -38.09 -20.02
C ASP A 49 -35.77 -39.50 -20.44
N MET A 50 -35.12 -40.09 -21.45
CA MET A 50 -35.38 -41.47 -21.86
C MET A 50 -35.09 -42.48 -20.73
N PHE A 51 -33.98 -42.32 -20.02
CA PHE A 51 -33.65 -43.19 -18.88
C PHE A 51 -34.56 -42.95 -17.68
N LYS A 52 -34.99 -41.70 -17.46
CA LYS A 52 -35.98 -41.34 -16.45
C LYS A 52 -37.32 -42.02 -16.73
N ASP A 53 -37.82 -41.96 -17.95
CA ASP A 53 -39.08 -42.62 -18.35
C ASP A 53 -39.02 -44.13 -18.12
N PHE A 54 -37.88 -44.77 -18.45
CA PHE A 54 -37.66 -46.17 -18.15
C PHE A 54 -37.66 -46.46 -16.65
N ALA A 55 -36.93 -45.67 -15.85
CA ALA A 55 -36.82 -45.85 -14.41
C ALA A 55 -38.16 -45.62 -13.70
N GLN A 56 -38.93 -44.62 -14.12
CA GLN A 56 -40.25 -44.30 -13.59
C GLN A 56 -41.29 -45.36 -13.97
N SER A 57 -41.28 -45.83 -15.23
CA SER A 57 -42.19 -46.88 -15.69
C SER A 57 -42.00 -48.21 -14.96
N ASN A 58 -40.76 -48.48 -14.50
CA ASN A 58 -40.41 -49.70 -13.78
C ASN A 58 -40.25 -49.51 -12.27
N ARG A 59 -40.61 -48.34 -11.71
CA ARG A 59 -40.31 -47.98 -10.30
C ARG A 59 -40.76 -49.03 -9.29
N LEU A 60 -41.98 -49.57 -9.46
CA LEU A 60 -42.55 -50.56 -8.54
C LEU A 60 -41.75 -51.87 -8.54
N VAL A 61 -41.32 -52.32 -9.73
CA VAL A 61 -40.48 -53.51 -9.90
C VAL A 61 -39.10 -53.29 -9.29
N LEU A 62 -38.53 -52.09 -9.47
CA LEU A 62 -37.22 -51.76 -8.91
C LEU A 62 -37.24 -51.74 -7.37
N PHE A 63 -38.31 -51.22 -6.77
CA PHE A 63 -38.52 -51.25 -5.31
C PHE A 63 -38.75 -52.67 -4.78
N ASP A 64 -39.65 -53.44 -5.40
CA ASP A 64 -39.95 -54.84 -5.03
C ASP A 64 -38.71 -55.73 -5.04
N ARG A 65 -37.77 -55.46 -5.96
CA ARG A 65 -36.49 -56.17 -6.06
C ARG A 65 -35.38 -55.59 -5.19
N GLY A 66 -35.69 -54.65 -4.30
CA GLY A 66 -34.71 -54.08 -3.36
C GLY A 66 -33.55 -53.36 -4.05
N ILE A 67 -33.76 -52.74 -5.21
CA ILE A 67 -32.71 -52.04 -5.96
C ILE A 67 -32.50 -50.65 -5.35
N ARG A 68 -31.30 -50.39 -4.83
CA ARG A 68 -30.89 -49.11 -4.24
C ARG A 68 -30.67 -48.02 -5.28
N ARG A 69 -30.04 -48.39 -6.39
CA ARG A 69 -29.73 -47.49 -7.51
C ARG A 69 -29.58 -48.23 -8.83
N VAL A 70 -29.92 -47.54 -9.91
CA VAL A 70 -29.67 -47.94 -11.29
C VAL A 70 -28.78 -46.88 -11.93
N THR A 71 -27.65 -47.28 -12.50
CA THR A 71 -26.74 -46.38 -13.22
C THR A 71 -26.64 -46.80 -14.69
N PHE A 72 -26.98 -45.90 -15.60
CA PHE A 72 -26.80 -46.09 -17.04
C PHE A 72 -25.45 -45.54 -17.48
N VAL A 73 -24.68 -46.37 -18.17
CA VAL A 73 -23.34 -46.04 -18.68
C VAL A 73 -23.40 -46.02 -20.20
N VAL A 74 -23.34 -44.83 -20.79
CA VAL A 74 -23.35 -44.65 -22.25
C VAL A 74 -21.92 -44.63 -22.75
N LEU A 75 -21.59 -45.62 -23.59
CA LEU A 75 -20.29 -45.77 -24.23
C LEU A 75 -20.34 -45.17 -25.64
N GLN A 76 -19.43 -44.23 -25.93
CA GLN A 76 -19.25 -43.59 -27.23
C GLN A 76 -17.80 -43.79 -27.71
N GLU A 77 -17.59 -43.89 -29.02
CA GLU A 77 -16.23 -44.05 -29.56
C GLU A 77 -15.40 -42.78 -29.35
N ARG A 78 -14.18 -42.96 -28.81
CA ARG A 78 -13.19 -41.89 -28.55
C ARG A 78 -13.64 -40.80 -27.56
N ASP A 79 -14.69 -41.03 -26.78
CA ASP A 79 -15.14 -40.12 -25.72
C ASP A 79 -15.22 -40.85 -24.36
N PHE A 80 -15.15 -40.11 -23.26
CA PHE A 80 -15.31 -40.67 -21.92
C PHE A 80 -16.77 -41.16 -21.70
N PRO A 81 -16.98 -42.30 -21.01
CA PRO A 81 -18.30 -42.81 -20.71
C PRO A 81 -19.18 -41.79 -19.97
N LYS A 82 -20.45 -41.67 -20.36
CA LYS A 82 -21.42 -40.80 -19.69
C LYS A 82 -22.23 -41.64 -18.68
N PHE A 83 -22.28 -41.18 -17.44
CA PHE A 83 -22.99 -41.85 -16.35
C PHE A 83 -24.28 -41.08 -15.98
N PHE A 84 -25.38 -41.80 -15.81
CA PHE A 84 -26.67 -41.28 -15.34
C PHE A 84 -27.16 -42.18 -14.20
N THR A 85 -27.40 -41.63 -13.02
CA THR A 85 -27.70 -42.42 -11.82
C THR A 85 -29.07 -42.07 -11.26
N PHE A 86 -29.90 -43.10 -11.04
CA PHE A 86 -31.25 -43.00 -10.49
C PHE A 86 -31.30 -43.79 -9.18
N ARG A 87 -31.88 -43.22 -8.12
CA ARG A 87 -31.83 -43.83 -6.77
C ARG A 87 -33.20 -44.04 -6.17
N ALA A 88 -33.34 -45.13 -5.42
CA ALA A 88 -34.58 -45.47 -4.72
C ALA A 88 -35.03 -44.38 -3.74
N ARG A 89 -34.10 -43.76 -2.98
CA ARG A 89 -34.43 -42.72 -1.99
C ARG A 89 -35.09 -41.49 -2.60
N ASP A 90 -34.83 -41.24 -3.89
CA ASP A 90 -35.38 -40.11 -4.65
C ASP A 90 -36.48 -40.60 -5.61
N LEU A 91 -37.13 -41.73 -5.29
CA LEU A 91 -38.18 -42.36 -6.12
C LEU A 91 -37.74 -42.64 -7.57
N PHE A 92 -36.47 -43.01 -7.76
CA PHE A 92 -35.83 -43.21 -9.06
C PHE A 92 -35.91 -41.98 -9.99
N GLU A 93 -35.88 -40.78 -9.41
CA GLU A 93 -35.44 -39.58 -10.11
C GLU A 93 -33.91 -39.58 -10.30
N GLU A 94 -33.44 -38.87 -11.32
CA GLU A 94 -32.02 -38.75 -11.61
C GLU A 94 -31.34 -37.92 -10.50
N ASP A 95 -30.29 -38.48 -9.89
CA ASP A 95 -29.39 -37.67 -9.10
C ASP A 95 -28.34 -37.00 -9.98
N ARG A 96 -28.63 -35.74 -10.34
CA ARG A 96 -27.76 -34.89 -11.15
C ARG A 96 -26.40 -34.60 -10.52
N ILE A 97 -26.23 -34.78 -9.20
CA ILE A 97 -24.93 -34.59 -8.52
C ILE A 97 -23.90 -35.63 -9.02
N TYR A 98 -24.36 -36.84 -9.35
CA TYR A 98 -23.53 -37.93 -9.86
C TYR A 98 -23.54 -38.01 -11.40
N ARG A 99 -24.08 -37.01 -12.10
CA ARG A 99 -24.07 -37.00 -13.57
C ARG A 99 -22.62 -37.00 -14.07
N HIS A 100 -22.33 -37.89 -15.02
CA HIS A 100 -20.99 -38.12 -15.56
C HIS A 100 -19.94 -38.58 -14.53
N LEU A 101 -20.38 -39.03 -13.35
CA LEU A 101 -19.53 -39.56 -12.30
C LEU A 101 -20.00 -40.96 -11.91
N GLU A 102 -19.08 -41.92 -11.89
CA GLU A 102 -19.40 -43.24 -11.38
C GLU A 102 -19.69 -43.16 -9.86
N PRO A 103 -20.88 -43.58 -9.39
CA PRO A 103 -21.25 -43.44 -7.97
C PRO A 103 -20.34 -44.20 -7.00
N ALA A 104 -19.67 -45.26 -7.47
CA ALA A 104 -18.67 -46.00 -6.69
C ALA A 104 -17.37 -45.20 -6.49
N LEU A 105 -17.09 -44.20 -7.33
CA LEU A 105 -15.91 -43.34 -7.23
C LEU A 105 -16.21 -42.00 -6.59
N ALA A 106 -17.49 -41.64 -6.51
CA ALA A 106 -17.92 -40.37 -5.98
C ALA A 106 -17.60 -40.16 -4.49
N PHE A 107 -17.39 -41.23 -3.71
CA PHE A 107 -16.88 -41.09 -2.34
C PHE A 107 -15.50 -40.41 -2.31
N GLN A 108 -14.70 -40.54 -3.37
CA GLN A 108 -13.38 -39.91 -3.49
C GLN A 108 -13.47 -38.39 -3.69
N LEU A 109 -14.65 -37.86 -4.08
CA LEU A 109 -14.91 -36.42 -4.11
C LEU A 109 -15.35 -35.88 -2.74
N GLU A 110 -15.64 -36.76 -1.78
CA GLU A 110 -15.96 -36.39 -0.39
C GLU A 110 -17.13 -35.41 -0.25
N LEU A 111 -18.17 -35.65 -1.05
CA LEU A 111 -19.38 -34.81 -1.09
C LEU A 111 -20.05 -34.62 0.29
N ASN A 112 -19.86 -35.57 1.21
CA ASN A 112 -20.35 -35.50 2.59
C ASN A 112 -19.83 -34.26 3.35
N ARG A 113 -18.65 -33.74 3.00
CA ARG A 113 -18.12 -32.52 3.62
C ARG A 113 -18.90 -31.27 3.22
N MET A 114 -19.68 -31.32 2.14
CA MET A 114 -20.52 -30.21 1.67
C MET A 114 -22.00 -30.37 2.11
N ARG A 115 -22.31 -31.26 3.07
CA ARG A 115 -23.70 -31.54 3.51
C ARG A 115 -24.47 -30.35 4.07
N THR A 116 -23.75 -29.31 4.48
CA THR A 116 -24.26 -28.00 4.97
C THR A 116 -24.78 -27.11 3.83
N PHE A 117 -24.57 -27.51 2.58
CA PHE A 117 -25.02 -26.80 1.38
C PHE A 117 -26.01 -27.64 0.59
N ASP A 118 -26.95 -26.98 -0.07
CA ASP A 118 -27.77 -27.51 -1.15
C ASP A 118 -27.00 -27.35 -2.45
N LEU A 119 -26.66 -28.48 -3.06
CA LEU A 119 -25.75 -28.53 -4.21
C LEU A 119 -26.52 -28.64 -5.51
N THR A 120 -26.14 -27.80 -6.47
CA THR A 120 -26.56 -27.90 -7.88
C THR A 120 -25.34 -28.19 -8.75
N ALA A 121 -25.35 -29.29 -9.49
CA ALA A 121 -24.27 -29.62 -10.42
C ALA A 121 -24.33 -28.70 -11.65
N LEU A 122 -23.22 -28.03 -11.95
CA LEU A 122 -23.06 -27.18 -13.13
C LEU A 122 -22.38 -27.94 -14.27
N ARG A 123 -22.72 -27.55 -15.51
CA ARG A 123 -22.12 -28.16 -16.70
C ARG A 123 -20.72 -27.60 -16.91
N THR A 124 -19.74 -28.49 -16.98
CA THR A 124 -18.35 -28.15 -17.31
C THR A 124 -17.98 -28.58 -18.73
N SER A 125 -17.01 -27.91 -19.32
CA SER A 125 -16.44 -28.30 -20.62
C SER A 125 -15.55 -29.53 -20.46
N ASN A 126 -14.76 -29.54 -19.38
CA ASN A 126 -13.95 -30.69 -18.98
C ASN A 126 -14.70 -31.61 -18.00
N ARG A 127 -15.07 -32.81 -18.48
CA ARG A 127 -15.83 -33.80 -17.70
C ARG A 127 -15.06 -34.43 -16.53
N LYS A 128 -13.74 -34.21 -16.43
CA LYS A 128 -12.94 -34.61 -15.24
C LYS A 128 -13.14 -33.68 -14.05
N MET A 129 -13.63 -32.46 -14.30
CA MET A 129 -13.94 -31.45 -13.30
C MET A 129 -15.43 -31.51 -12.98
N HIS A 130 -15.74 -31.67 -11.70
CA HIS A 130 -17.10 -31.60 -11.18
C HIS A 130 -17.28 -30.28 -10.47
N LEU A 131 -18.05 -29.38 -11.08
CA LEU A 131 -18.37 -28.07 -10.54
C LEU A 131 -19.76 -28.10 -9.90
N TYR A 132 -19.85 -27.65 -8.66
CA TYR A 132 -21.09 -27.54 -7.90
C TYR A 132 -21.29 -26.10 -7.43
N LEU A 133 -22.49 -25.57 -7.65
CA LEU A 133 -22.97 -24.38 -6.96
C LEU A 133 -23.63 -24.82 -5.65
N GLY A 134 -23.03 -24.44 -4.52
CA GLY A 134 -23.57 -24.70 -3.19
C GLY A 134 -24.27 -23.48 -2.63
N ALA A 135 -25.54 -23.62 -2.26
CA ALA A 135 -26.30 -22.65 -1.49
C ALA A 135 -26.32 -23.10 -0.02
N ALA A 136 -25.89 -22.25 0.93
CA ALA A 136 -25.90 -22.63 2.33
C ALA A 136 -27.31 -22.94 2.83
N LYS A 137 -27.47 -24.03 3.59
CA LYS A 137 -28.75 -24.38 4.22
C LYS A 137 -29.07 -23.38 5.33
N VAL A 138 -30.21 -22.70 5.19
CA VAL A 138 -30.72 -21.71 6.16
C VAL A 138 -32.08 -22.14 6.68
N ALA A 139 -32.54 -21.53 7.78
CA ALA A 139 -33.88 -21.76 8.31
C ALA A 139 -34.96 -21.32 7.29
N GLU A 140 -36.12 -21.98 7.31
CA GLU A 140 -37.24 -21.66 6.41
C GLU A 140 -37.64 -20.19 6.55
N GLY A 141 -37.74 -19.49 5.42
CA GLY A 141 -38.09 -18.06 5.34
C GLY A 141 -36.90 -17.08 5.33
N GLN A 142 -35.67 -17.55 5.58
CA GLN A 142 -34.47 -16.71 5.47
C GLN A 142 -33.88 -16.78 4.05
N ALA A 143 -33.47 -15.63 3.50
CA ALA A 143 -32.78 -15.59 2.22
C ALA A 143 -31.35 -16.14 2.35
N VAL A 144 -30.94 -16.98 1.40
CA VAL A 144 -29.56 -17.51 1.33
C VAL A 144 -28.61 -16.39 0.91
N THR A 145 -27.58 -16.14 1.71
CA THR A 145 -26.54 -15.14 1.43
C THR A 145 -25.19 -15.76 1.06
N ASP A 146 -24.95 -17.01 1.45
CA ASP A 146 -23.70 -17.74 1.20
C ASP A 146 -23.88 -18.70 0.00
N PHE A 147 -23.35 -18.26 -1.14
CA PHE A 147 -23.22 -19.07 -2.34
C PHE A 147 -21.74 -19.34 -2.62
N ARG A 148 -21.40 -20.59 -2.90
CA ARG A 148 -20.00 -20.98 -3.20
C ARG A 148 -19.94 -21.88 -4.41
N PHE A 149 -18.89 -21.71 -5.19
CA PHE A 149 -18.47 -22.70 -6.16
C PHE A 149 -17.55 -23.71 -5.49
N PHE A 150 -17.91 -24.98 -5.58
CA PHE A 150 -17.06 -26.10 -5.23
C PHE A 150 -16.65 -26.81 -6.51
N ILE A 151 -15.38 -26.69 -6.89
CA ILE A 151 -14.83 -27.47 -7.99
C ILE A 151 -14.03 -28.63 -7.43
N ARG A 152 -14.31 -29.84 -7.90
CA ARG A 152 -13.68 -31.07 -7.42
C ARG A 152 -13.21 -31.93 -8.58
N ALA A 153 -12.00 -32.48 -8.46
CA ALA A 153 -11.38 -33.29 -9.51
C ALA A 153 -10.77 -34.57 -8.94
N ILE A 154 -10.90 -35.68 -9.68
CA ILE A 154 -10.17 -36.92 -9.42
C ILE A 154 -9.11 -37.08 -10.48
N ILE A 155 -7.87 -37.24 -10.04
CA ILE A 155 -6.71 -37.30 -10.91
C ILE A 155 -6.22 -38.74 -10.94
N ARG A 156 -6.13 -39.28 -12.15
CA ARG A 156 -5.69 -40.65 -12.41
C ARG A 156 -4.59 -40.63 -13.44
N HIS A 157 -3.56 -41.43 -13.20
CA HIS A 157 -2.47 -41.66 -14.11
C HIS A 157 -1.93 -43.06 -13.86
N SER A 158 -1.20 -43.62 -14.83
CA SER A 158 -0.42 -44.83 -14.63
C SER A 158 0.58 -44.65 -13.50
N ASP A 159 0.83 -45.70 -12.72
CA ASP A 159 1.72 -45.64 -11.57
C ASP A 159 3.12 -45.17 -12.00
N LEU A 160 3.60 -44.12 -11.32
CA LEU A 160 4.90 -43.51 -11.57
C LEU A 160 5.95 -44.25 -10.74
N VAL A 161 6.98 -44.77 -11.41
CA VAL A 161 7.96 -45.65 -10.77
C VAL A 161 9.14 -44.85 -10.17
N THR A 162 9.52 -43.71 -10.74
CA THR A 162 10.68 -42.91 -10.30
C THR A 162 10.28 -41.68 -9.49
N LYS A 163 11.20 -41.19 -8.64
CA LYS A 163 11.00 -39.98 -7.82
C LYS A 163 10.93 -38.73 -8.70
N GLU A 164 11.75 -38.67 -9.74
CA GLU A 164 11.85 -37.54 -10.67
C GLU A 164 10.55 -37.43 -11.50
N ALA A 165 10.05 -38.54 -12.04
CA ALA A 165 8.79 -38.55 -12.78
C ALA A 165 7.60 -38.23 -11.86
N SER A 166 7.62 -38.67 -10.60
CA SER A 166 6.59 -38.32 -9.60
C SER A 166 6.52 -36.82 -9.35
N TYR A 167 7.67 -36.15 -9.26
CA TYR A 167 7.74 -34.71 -9.01
C TYR A 167 7.29 -33.90 -10.23
N GLU A 168 7.84 -34.20 -11.41
CA GLU A 168 7.51 -33.50 -12.66
C GLU A 168 6.03 -33.67 -13.01
N TYR A 169 5.48 -34.87 -12.81
CA TYR A 169 4.07 -35.14 -12.97
C TYR A 169 3.20 -34.26 -12.05
N LEU A 170 3.50 -34.23 -10.75
CA LEU A 170 2.71 -33.46 -9.78
C LEU A 170 2.71 -31.96 -10.12
N GLN A 171 3.86 -31.44 -10.54
CA GLN A 171 4.00 -30.05 -10.94
C GLN A 171 3.18 -29.75 -12.20
N ASN A 172 3.41 -30.49 -13.29
CA ASN A 172 2.78 -30.21 -14.58
C ASN A 172 1.28 -30.49 -14.58
N GLU A 173 0.85 -31.60 -13.99
CA GLU A 173 -0.57 -31.94 -13.90
C GLU A 173 -1.31 -31.12 -12.85
N GLY A 174 -0.67 -30.83 -11.71
CA GLY A 174 -1.25 -29.95 -10.69
C GLY A 174 -1.50 -28.54 -11.25
N GLU A 175 -0.52 -27.99 -11.97
CA GLU A 175 -0.62 -26.68 -12.62
C GLU A 175 -1.69 -26.67 -13.73
N ARG A 176 -1.68 -27.68 -14.60
CA ARG A 176 -2.69 -27.83 -15.67
C ARG A 176 -4.11 -27.88 -15.10
N LEU A 177 -4.34 -28.68 -14.06
CA LEU A 177 -5.66 -28.86 -13.46
C LEU A 177 -6.12 -27.63 -12.68
N LEU A 178 -5.20 -26.92 -12.03
CA LEU A 178 -5.51 -25.64 -11.39
C LEU A 178 -5.97 -24.61 -12.43
N LEU A 179 -5.28 -24.52 -13.57
CA LEU A 179 -5.65 -23.64 -14.68
C LEU A 179 -7.03 -24.01 -15.25
N GLU A 180 -7.26 -25.28 -15.55
CA GLU A 180 -8.55 -25.78 -16.03
C GLU A 180 -9.67 -25.50 -15.01
N ALA A 181 -9.40 -25.67 -13.71
CA ALA A 181 -10.36 -25.36 -12.66
C ALA A 181 -10.68 -23.85 -12.60
N MET A 182 -9.69 -22.99 -12.74
CA MET A 182 -9.88 -21.54 -12.79
C MET A 182 -10.68 -21.12 -14.03
N ASP A 183 -10.42 -21.71 -15.20
CA ASP A 183 -11.15 -21.40 -16.43
C ASP A 183 -12.64 -21.77 -16.33
N GLU A 184 -12.95 -22.95 -15.78
CA GLU A 184 -14.34 -23.37 -15.54
C GLU A 184 -15.04 -22.49 -14.48
N LEU A 185 -14.30 -22.05 -13.45
CA LEU A 185 -14.81 -21.09 -12.47
C LEU A 185 -15.08 -19.72 -13.11
N GLU A 186 -14.19 -19.20 -13.96
CA GLU A 186 -14.38 -17.93 -14.65
C GLU A 186 -15.64 -17.94 -15.54
N VAL A 187 -15.89 -19.05 -16.26
CA VAL A 187 -17.11 -19.24 -17.03
C VAL A 187 -18.34 -19.26 -16.13
N ALA A 188 -18.30 -20.02 -15.03
CA ALA A 188 -19.41 -20.10 -14.08
C ALA A 188 -19.72 -18.75 -13.40
N PHE A 189 -18.69 -17.95 -13.12
CA PHE A 189 -18.84 -16.59 -12.58
C PHE A 189 -19.64 -15.69 -13.52
N GLN A 190 -19.39 -15.77 -14.84
CA GLN A 190 -20.10 -14.96 -15.83
C GLN A 190 -21.56 -15.41 -16.01
N GLN A 191 -21.84 -16.71 -15.88
CA GLN A 191 -23.19 -17.25 -16.01
C GLN A 191 -24.06 -17.01 -14.77
N HIS A 192 -23.44 -16.93 -13.58
CA HIS A 192 -24.14 -16.79 -12.29
C HIS A 192 -23.73 -15.54 -11.50
N VAL A 193 -23.60 -14.41 -12.20
CA VAL A 193 -23.26 -13.11 -11.59
C VAL A 193 -24.25 -12.71 -10.49
N ASP A 194 -25.52 -13.11 -10.63
CA ASP A 194 -26.60 -12.83 -9.68
C ASP A 194 -26.36 -13.44 -8.28
N LYS A 195 -25.64 -14.56 -8.20
CA LYS A 195 -25.42 -15.29 -6.94
C LYS A 195 -24.33 -14.71 -6.06
N ARG A 196 -23.49 -13.79 -6.57
CA ARG A 196 -22.40 -13.13 -5.83
C ARG A 196 -21.57 -14.10 -4.97
N THR A 197 -21.05 -15.16 -5.57
CA THR A 197 -20.33 -16.22 -4.83
C THR A 197 -19.12 -15.69 -4.07
N ASP A 198 -18.79 -16.36 -2.97
CA ASP A 198 -17.67 -16.05 -2.08
C ASP A 198 -17.08 -17.34 -1.49
N CYS A 199 -15.85 -17.29 -0.99
CA CYS A 199 -15.18 -18.44 -0.37
C CYS A 199 -15.18 -19.71 -1.25
N ASN A 200 -14.93 -19.53 -2.55
CA ASN A 200 -14.93 -20.64 -3.50
C ASN A 200 -13.82 -21.63 -3.15
N HIS A 201 -14.08 -22.90 -3.45
CA HIS A 201 -13.26 -24.00 -2.95
C HIS A 201 -12.83 -24.93 -4.08
N ILE A 202 -11.52 -25.21 -4.15
CA ILE A 202 -10.93 -26.17 -5.08
C ILE A 202 -10.53 -27.43 -4.32
N PHE A 203 -10.97 -28.61 -4.77
CA PHE A 203 -10.54 -29.91 -4.24
C PHE A 203 -9.91 -30.77 -5.32
N LEU A 204 -8.64 -31.13 -5.16
CA LEU A 204 -7.91 -31.99 -6.08
C LEU A 204 -7.51 -33.29 -5.38
N ASN A 205 -7.97 -34.42 -5.90
CA ASN A 205 -7.63 -35.73 -5.36
C ASN A 205 -6.71 -36.52 -6.29
N PHE A 206 -5.44 -36.60 -5.94
CA PHE A 206 -4.42 -37.42 -6.59
C PHE A 206 -4.50 -38.85 -6.07
N VAL A 207 -5.10 -39.71 -6.90
CA VAL A 207 -5.25 -41.14 -6.60
C VAL A 207 -3.92 -41.92 -6.69
N PRO A 208 -3.05 -41.69 -7.69
CA PRO A 208 -1.77 -42.39 -7.80
C PRO A 208 -0.91 -42.18 -6.56
N THR A 209 -0.16 -43.22 -6.18
CA THR A 209 0.81 -43.10 -5.08
C THR A 209 2.13 -42.57 -5.62
N VAL A 210 2.58 -41.42 -5.12
CA VAL A 210 3.85 -40.80 -5.52
C VAL A 210 4.94 -41.05 -4.49
N ILE A 211 6.20 -41.08 -4.94
CA ILE A 211 7.35 -41.23 -4.03
C ILE A 211 7.98 -39.86 -3.80
N MET A 212 7.65 -39.21 -2.67
CA MET A 212 8.07 -37.84 -2.41
C MET A 212 8.08 -37.48 -0.91
N ASP A 213 8.90 -36.48 -0.56
CA ASP A 213 8.81 -35.79 0.73
C ASP A 213 7.68 -34.74 0.71
N PRO A 214 6.73 -34.76 1.65
CA PRO A 214 5.66 -33.78 1.74
C PRO A 214 6.11 -32.32 1.85
N THR A 215 7.29 -32.03 2.41
CA THR A 215 7.80 -30.65 2.51
C THR A 215 8.03 -30.02 1.14
N LYS A 216 8.54 -30.80 0.18
CA LYS A 216 8.72 -30.36 -1.21
C LYS A 216 7.39 -30.12 -1.94
N ILE A 217 6.34 -30.85 -1.54
CA ILE A 217 4.97 -30.62 -2.06
C ILE A 217 4.49 -29.25 -1.58
N GLU A 218 4.73 -28.90 -0.31
CA GLU A 218 4.38 -27.59 0.25
C GLU A 218 5.09 -26.45 -0.52
N GLU A 219 6.39 -26.57 -0.79
CA GLU A 219 7.17 -25.57 -1.54
C GLU A 219 6.65 -25.38 -2.97
N ASN A 220 6.35 -26.48 -3.67
CA ASN A 220 5.84 -26.44 -5.05
C ASN A 220 4.45 -25.78 -5.09
N VAL A 221 3.54 -26.22 -4.22
CA VAL A 221 2.19 -25.64 -4.14
C VAL A 221 2.26 -24.16 -3.76
N ARG A 222 3.14 -23.77 -2.83
CA ARG A 222 3.36 -22.36 -2.47
C ARG A 222 3.81 -21.54 -3.68
N SER A 223 4.75 -22.05 -4.48
CA SER A 223 5.20 -21.39 -5.72
C SER A 223 4.06 -21.22 -6.72
N MET A 224 3.23 -22.25 -6.89
CA MET A 224 2.08 -22.24 -7.80
C MET A 224 1.02 -21.22 -7.36
N VAL A 225 0.65 -21.20 -6.07
CA VAL A 225 -0.35 -20.24 -5.55
C VAL A 225 0.17 -18.81 -5.64
N MET A 226 1.46 -18.56 -5.35
CA MET A 226 2.04 -17.22 -5.50
C MET A 226 2.06 -16.76 -6.97
N ARG A 227 2.28 -17.68 -7.92
CA ARG A 227 2.25 -17.38 -9.36
C ARG A 227 0.85 -17.02 -9.86
N TYR A 228 -0.19 -17.69 -9.35
CA TYR A 228 -1.57 -17.53 -9.80
C TYR A 228 -2.49 -16.79 -8.81
N GLY A 229 -1.94 -16.20 -7.75
CA GLY A 229 -2.70 -15.60 -6.65
C GLY A 229 -3.71 -14.56 -7.11
N HIS A 230 -3.33 -13.69 -8.05
CA HIS A 230 -4.24 -12.69 -8.62
C HIS A 230 -5.47 -13.33 -9.33
N ARG A 231 -5.28 -14.44 -10.07
CA ARG A 231 -6.41 -15.14 -10.71
C ARG A 231 -7.31 -15.80 -9.67
N LEU A 232 -6.72 -16.51 -8.70
CA LEU A 232 -7.44 -17.15 -7.59
C LEU A 232 -8.27 -16.12 -6.79
N TRP A 233 -7.69 -14.95 -6.54
CA TRP A 233 -8.37 -13.84 -5.89
C TRP A 233 -9.54 -13.30 -6.72
N LYS A 234 -9.34 -13.12 -8.03
CA LYS A 234 -10.39 -12.68 -8.96
C LYS A 234 -11.58 -13.63 -8.99
N VAL A 235 -11.34 -14.95 -8.94
CA VAL A 235 -12.38 -15.98 -8.83
C VAL A 235 -12.78 -16.28 -7.37
N ARG A 236 -12.37 -15.45 -6.41
CA ARG A 236 -12.74 -15.55 -4.98
C ARG A 236 -12.50 -16.93 -4.36
N VAL A 237 -11.43 -17.61 -4.77
CA VAL A 237 -11.00 -18.86 -4.19
C VAL A 237 -10.18 -18.55 -2.94
N THR A 238 -10.78 -18.76 -1.77
CA THR A 238 -10.12 -18.54 -0.47
C THR A 238 -9.53 -19.83 0.08
N GLN A 239 -10.09 -20.98 -0.29
CA GLN A 239 -9.67 -22.28 0.20
C GLN A 239 -9.39 -23.26 -0.93
N ALA A 240 -8.32 -24.02 -0.80
CA ALA A 240 -8.03 -25.13 -1.69
C ALA A 240 -7.50 -26.32 -0.90
N GLU A 241 -7.83 -27.52 -1.36
CA GLU A 241 -7.49 -28.76 -0.69
C GLU A 241 -6.94 -29.75 -1.71
N ILE A 242 -5.78 -30.34 -1.37
CA ILE A 242 -5.12 -31.35 -2.18
C ILE A 242 -4.98 -32.61 -1.35
N LYS A 243 -5.48 -33.73 -1.87
CA LYS A 243 -5.30 -35.06 -1.30
C LYS A 243 -4.34 -35.85 -2.17
N ILE A 244 -3.31 -36.43 -1.56
CA ILE A 244 -2.32 -37.22 -2.27
C ILE A 244 -1.81 -38.39 -1.44
N ASN A 245 -1.63 -39.55 -2.08
CA ASN A 245 -1.00 -40.70 -1.46
C ASN A 245 0.52 -40.63 -1.67
N ILE A 246 1.29 -40.58 -0.59
CA ILE A 246 2.76 -40.51 -0.67
C ILE A 246 3.43 -41.77 -0.11
N ARG A 247 4.58 -42.12 -0.65
CA ARG A 247 5.55 -43.03 -0.06
C ARG A 247 6.87 -42.28 0.13
N LEU A 248 7.51 -42.42 1.30
CA LEU A 248 8.82 -41.82 1.53
C LEU A 248 9.91 -42.56 0.73
N ASN A 249 9.81 -43.89 0.69
CA ASN A 249 10.71 -44.80 -0.04
C ASN A 249 9.89 -45.92 -0.72
N HIS A 250 10.49 -46.63 -1.69
CA HIS A 250 9.83 -47.72 -2.43
C HIS A 250 9.20 -48.79 -1.52
N ASN A 251 9.83 -49.09 -0.38
CA ASN A 251 9.39 -50.10 0.59
C ASN A 251 8.50 -49.54 1.70
N SER A 252 8.20 -48.24 1.72
CA SER A 252 7.33 -47.65 2.73
C SER A 252 5.86 -47.81 2.36
N ASN A 253 5.01 -48.00 3.37
CA ASN A 253 3.57 -48.03 3.17
C ASN A 253 3.07 -46.65 2.68
N PRO A 254 2.10 -46.61 1.76
CA PRO A 254 1.51 -45.36 1.32
C PRO A 254 0.79 -44.68 2.47
N VAL A 255 1.00 -43.38 2.57
CA VAL A 255 0.37 -42.51 3.56
C VAL A 255 -0.45 -41.46 2.83
N PRO A 256 -1.76 -41.35 3.08
CA PRO A 256 -2.57 -40.26 2.56
C PRO A 256 -2.20 -38.96 3.29
N ILE A 257 -1.82 -37.96 2.51
CA ILE A 257 -1.50 -36.61 2.95
C ILE A 257 -2.54 -35.65 2.38
N ARG A 258 -2.93 -34.70 3.22
CA ARG A 258 -3.82 -33.60 2.88
C ARG A 258 -3.11 -32.29 3.05
N LEU A 259 -3.20 -31.45 2.05
CA LEU A 259 -2.68 -30.10 2.07
C LEU A 259 -3.86 -29.15 1.96
N PHE A 260 -4.06 -28.33 2.98
CA PHE A 260 -5.08 -27.28 3.03
C PHE A 260 -4.41 -25.93 2.85
N LEU A 261 -4.92 -25.17 1.90
CA LEU A 261 -4.53 -23.80 1.58
C LEU A 261 -5.66 -22.89 2.04
N ASN A 262 -5.33 -21.87 2.84
CA ASN A 262 -6.28 -20.83 3.24
C ASN A 262 -5.68 -19.46 2.98
N ASN A 263 -6.40 -18.61 2.24
CA ASN A 263 -6.02 -17.23 1.97
C ASN A 263 -7.26 -16.34 2.16
N GLU A 264 -7.56 -16.00 3.42
CA GLU A 264 -8.75 -15.22 3.79
C GLU A 264 -8.56 -13.72 3.51
N SER A 265 -7.37 -13.19 3.80
CA SER A 265 -7.04 -11.76 3.63
C SER A 265 -6.64 -11.40 2.19
N GLY A 266 -6.26 -12.37 1.37
CA GLY A 266 -5.78 -12.19 0.00
C GLY A 266 -4.27 -12.06 -0.11
N TYR A 267 -3.61 -11.62 0.97
CA TYR A 267 -2.17 -11.37 1.01
C TYR A 267 -1.40 -12.48 1.74
N TYR A 268 -2.03 -13.16 2.70
CA TYR A 268 -1.39 -14.20 3.52
C TYR A 268 -1.92 -15.59 3.20
N LEU A 269 -1.04 -16.46 2.71
CA LEU A 269 -1.34 -17.87 2.43
C LEU A 269 -0.89 -18.75 3.60
N ASP A 270 -1.86 -19.30 4.34
CA ASP A 270 -1.62 -20.37 5.30
C ASP A 270 -1.67 -21.73 4.59
N ILE A 271 -0.65 -22.56 4.84
CA ILE A 271 -0.56 -23.91 4.30
C ILE A 271 -0.45 -24.88 5.47
N SER A 272 -1.50 -25.69 5.64
CA SER A 272 -1.59 -26.69 6.68
C SER A 272 -1.52 -28.10 6.10
N LEU A 273 -0.52 -28.86 6.53
CA LEU A 273 -0.28 -30.23 6.08
C LEU A 273 -0.76 -31.24 7.13
N TYR A 274 -1.54 -32.23 6.70
CA TYR A 274 -2.06 -33.28 7.57
C TYR A 274 -1.82 -34.66 6.98
N LYS A 275 -1.70 -35.64 7.88
CA LYS A 275 -1.76 -37.07 7.61
C LYS A 275 -3.10 -37.61 8.07
N GLU A 276 -3.72 -38.48 7.27
CA GLU A 276 -4.92 -39.20 7.74
C GLU A 276 -4.47 -40.38 8.62
N VAL A 277 -4.93 -40.41 9.87
CA VAL A 277 -4.58 -41.45 10.85
C VAL A 277 -5.83 -42.01 11.50
N VAL A 278 -5.86 -43.32 11.68
CA VAL A 278 -6.94 -43.98 12.42
C VAL A 278 -6.74 -43.71 13.92
N ASN A 279 -7.75 -43.12 14.56
CA ASN A 279 -7.74 -42.93 16.00
C ASN A 279 -7.83 -44.32 16.68
N PRO A 280 -6.86 -44.71 17.51
CA PRO A 280 -6.81 -46.03 18.11
C PRO A 280 -7.96 -46.30 19.10
N ARG A 281 -8.64 -45.26 19.61
CA ARG A 281 -9.76 -45.43 20.55
C ARG A 281 -11.13 -45.54 19.85
N THR A 282 -11.34 -44.78 18.78
CA THR A 282 -12.66 -44.68 18.13
C THR A 282 -12.74 -45.43 16.81
N GLY A 283 -11.60 -45.86 16.25
CA GLY A 283 -11.54 -46.49 14.92
C GLY A 283 -11.82 -45.53 13.76
N GLN A 284 -12.07 -44.24 14.04
CA GLN A 284 -12.37 -43.24 13.03
C GLN A 284 -11.10 -42.55 12.52
N ILE A 285 -11.10 -42.19 11.23
CA ILE A 285 -9.97 -41.50 10.60
C ILE A 285 -10.03 -40.01 10.94
N MET A 286 -8.91 -39.48 11.45
CA MET A 286 -8.73 -38.09 11.85
C MET A 286 -7.55 -37.44 11.14
N PHE A 287 -7.58 -36.11 11.08
CA PHE A 287 -6.45 -35.30 10.63
C PHE A 287 -5.40 -35.22 11.74
N GLN A 288 -4.16 -35.58 11.42
CA GLN A 288 -3.01 -35.34 12.29
C GLN A 288 -2.04 -34.41 11.57
N GLY A 289 -1.68 -33.28 12.19
CA GLY A 289 -0.70 -32.36 11.63
C GLY A 289 0.60 -33.07 11.31
N TYR A 290 1.14 -32.83 10.11
CA TYR A 290 2.41 -33.39 9.68
C TYR A 290 3.55 -32.43 10.08
N GLY A 291 4.52 -32.92 10.84
CA GLY A 291 5.61 -32.12 11.39
C GLY A 291 5.28 -31.44 12.73
N GLY A 292 6.01 -30.38 13.09
CA GLY A 292 5.85 -29.66 14.37
C GLY A 292 4.71 -28.64 14.42
N LYS A 293 4.09 -28.32 13.27
CA LYS A 293 3.01 -27.33 13.17
C LYS A 293 1.64 -28.00 13.41
N ARG A 294 0.80 -27.40 14.26
CA ARG A 294 -0.59 -27.82 14.46
C ARG A 294 -1.52 -26.85 13.71
N GLY A 295 -2.09 -27.31 12.60
CA GLY A 295 -3.10 -26.54 11.86
C GLY A 295 -4.51 -26.63 12.48
N PRO A 296 -5.48 -25.83 12.00
CA PRO A 296 -6.82 -25.70 12.59
C PRO A 296 -7.65 -27.00 12.60
N LEU A 297 -7.41 -27.92 11.66
CA LEU A 297 -8.14 -29.18 11.57
C LEU A 297 -7.48 -30.31 12.36
N ASN A 298 -6.39 -30.06 13.08
CA ASN A 298 -5.67 -31.10 13.80
C ASN A 298 -6.54 -31.76 14.88
N GLY A 299 -6.74 -33.07 14.79
CA GLY A 299 -7.58 -33.87 15.67
C GLY A 299 -9.05 -33.97 15.23
N MET A 300 -9.46 -33.25 14.19
CA MET A 300 -10.82 -33.33 13.64
C MET A 300 -11.00 -34.59 12.79
N LEU A 301 -12.25 -35.06 12.66
CA LEU A 301 -12.61 -36.19 11.81
C LEU A 301 -12.55 -35.83 10.32
N LEU A 302 -12.28 -36.81 9.46
CA LEU A 302 -12.21 -36.63 8.01
C LEU A 302 -13.54 -36.15 7.38
N ASN A 303 -14.66 -36.52 7.98
CA ASN A 303 -16.00 -36.19 7.51
C ASN A 303 -16.52 -34.85 8.07
N THR A 304 -15.68 -34.07 8.75
CA THR A 304 -16.03 -32.73 9.25
C THR A 304 -16.52 -31.86 8.08
N PRO A 305 -17.75 -31.32 8.13
CA PRO A 305 -18.31 -30.54 7.04
C PRO A 305 -17.68 -29.14 6.95
N TYR A 306 -17.68 -28.54 5.76
CA TYR A 306 -17.32 -27.14 5.58
C TYR A 306 -18.35 -26.25 6.29
N MET A 307 -17.85 -25.25 7.00
CA MET A 307 -18.69 -24.31 7.71
C MET A 307 -19.25 -23.26 6.75
N THR A 308 -20.51 -22.91 6.96
CA THR A 308 -21.17 -21.79 6.26
C THR A 308 -20.54 -20.47 6.68
N LYS A 309 -20.80 -19.43 5.88
CA LYS A 309 -20.22 -18.10 6.07
C LYS A 309 -20.58 -17.56 7.45
N ASP A 310 -19.56 -17.17 8.21
CA ASP A 310 -19.73 -16.55 9.51
C ASP A 310 -19.92 -15.03 9.37
N HIS A 311 -20.26 -14.37 10.48
CA HIS A 311 -20.47 -12.92 10.48
C HIS A 311 -19.20 -12.14 10.09
N LEU A 312 -18.03 -12.65 10.48
CA LEU A 312 -16.74 -12.05 10.18
C LEU A 312 -16.45 -12.05 8.67
N GLN A 313 -16.67 -13.17 8.01
CA GLN A 313 -16.48 -13.30 6.57
C GLN A 313 -17.49 -12.43 5.79
N ALA A 314 -18.68 -12.18 6.33
CA ALA A 314 -19.60 -11.19 5.75
C ALA A 314 -19.03 -9.77 5.78
N LYS A 315 -18.43 -9.36 6.90
CA LYS A 315 -17.72 -8.07 7.01
C LYS A 315 -16.50 -8.00 6.07
N ARG A 316 -15.68 -9.07 6.00
CA ARG A 316 -14.55 -9.14 5.07
C ARG A 316 -14.98 -8.97 3.63
N PHE A 317 -16.02 -9.67 3.22
CA PHE A 317 -16.58 -9.55 1.89
C PHE A 317 -17.05 -8.12 1.60
N GLN A 318 -17.68 -7.44 2.56
CA GLN A 318 -18.07 -6.04 2.42
C GLN A 318 -16.86 -5.14 2.20
N ALA A 319 -15.80 -5.27 3.01
CA ALA A 319 -14.57 -4.50 2.85
C ALA A 319 -13.89 -4.77 1.49
N GLN A 320 -13.76 -6.04 1.10
CA GLN A 320 -13.19 -6.46 -0.19
C GLN A 320 -14.01 -5.95 -1.37
N SER A 321 -15.33 -5.91 -1.26
CA SER A 321 -16.21 -5.36 -2.30
C SER A 321 -16.04 -3.85 -2.49
N LEU A 322 -15.56 -3.15 -1.45
CA LEU A 322 -15.18 -1.74 -1.49
C LEU A 322 -13.70 -1.53 -1.90
N GLY A 323 -12.97 -2.62 -2.17
CA GLY A 323 -11.57 -2.57 -2.59
C GLY A 323 -10.57 -2.30 -1.47
N THR A 324 -10.90 -2.66 -0.21
CA THR A 324 -9.99 -2.49 0.93
C THR A 324 -9.91 -3.75 1.80
N THR A 325 -8.85 -3.85 2.59
CA THR A 325 -8.64 -4.90 3.57
C THR A 325 -9.53 -4.71 4.79
N TYR A 326 -10.11 -5.80 5.30
CA TYR A 326 -10.90 -5.73 6.52
C TYR A 326 -10.02 -5.32 7.70
N ILE A 327 -10.53 -4.43 8.55
CA ILE A 327 -9.70 -3.69 9.50
C ILE A 327 -8.95 -4.59 10.51
N TYR A 328 -9.53 -5.73 10.87
CA TYR A 328 -8.91 -6.70 11.77
C TYR A 328 -7.93 -7.66 11.08
N ASP A 329 -7.94 -7.74 9.75
CA ASP A 329 -6.97 -8.53 9.01
C ASP A 329 -5.61 -7.79 8.93
N PHE A 330 -5.56 -6.46 9.15
CA PHE A 330 -4.28 -5.72 9.22
C PHE A 330 -3.34 -6.25 10.33
N PRO A 331 -3.81 -6.50 11.57
CA PRO A 331 -2.99 -7.16 12.59
C PRO A 331 -3.19 -8.68 12.66
N GLU A 332 -3.94 -9.29 11.72
CA GLU A 332 -4.35 -10.71 11.73
C GLU A 332 -5.01 -11.13 13.06
N MET A 333 -6.04 -10.38 13.48
CA MET A 333 -6.79 -10.63 14.72
C MET A 333 -8.26 -10.97 14.44
N PHE A 334 -8.88 -11.78 15.30
CA PHE A 334 -10.33 -12.03 15.27
C PHE A 334 -11.01 -11.19 16.35
N ARG A 335 -12.00 -10.33 16.01
CA ARG A 335 -12.96 -9.77 16.97
C ARG A 335 -14.09 -8.93 16.36
N GLN A 336 -15.09 -8.63 17.19
CA GLN A 336 -16.22 -7.72 16.92
C GLN A 336 -15.98 -6.37 17.63
N ASN A 337 -16.51 -5.29 17.05
CA ASN A 337 -16.53 -3.90 17.54
C ASN A 337 -17.95 -3.34 17.51
N ASP A 338 -18.25 -2.48 18.47
CA ASP A 338 -19.55 -1.79 18.59
C ASP A 338 -19.56 -0.42 17.90
N ILE A 339 -18.39 0.13 17.54
CA ILE A 339 -18.23 1.44 16.91
C ILE A 339 -17.38 1.35 15.63
N GLY A 340 -17.49 2.32 14.73
CA GLY A 340 -16.80 2.38 13.43
C GLY A 340 -15.30 2.69 13.47
N MET A 341 -14.65 2.52 14.63
CA MET A 341 -13.24 2.83 14.85
C MET A 341 -12.60 1.78 15.76
N VAL A 342 -11.37 1.40 15.46
CA VAL A 342 -10.57 0.49 16.29
C VAL A 342 -9.17 1.06 16.50
N ALA A 343 -8.58 0.74 17.64
CA ALA A 343 -7.22 1.16 17.98
C ALA A 343 -6.47 0.03 18.67
N TRP A 344 -5.19 -0.12 18.33
CA TRP A 344 -4.28 -1.09 18.92
C TRP A 344 -3.03 -0.42 19.45
N LYS A 345 -2.60 -0.86 20.63
CA LYS A 345 -1.22 -0.71 21.07
C LYS A 345 -0.46 -1.96 20.66
N MET A 346 0.45 -1.84 19.70
CA MET A 346 1.22 -2.97 19.17
C MET A 346 2.65 -2.93 19.68
N PHE A 347 3.19 -4.10 20.01
CA PHE A 347 4.60 -4.31 20.34
C PHE A 347 5.26 -5.10 19.22
N LEU A 348 6.20 -4.49 18.53
CA LEU A 348 6.85 -5.03 17.34
C LEU A 348 8.34 -5.27 17.63
N ARG A 349 8.84 -6.47 17.34
CA ARG A 349 10.29 -6.73 17.30
C ARG A 349 10.76 -6.54 15.87
N THR A 350 11.59 -5.52 15.65
CA THR A 350 12.09 -5.15 14.32
C THR A 350 13.61 -5.27 14.27
N PRO A 351 14.24 -5.37 13.08
CA PRO A 351 15.69 -5.51 12.97
C PRO A 351 16.47 -4.40 13.70
N GLU A 352 15.94 -3.18 13.68
CA GLU A 352 16.53 -2.02 14.35
C GLU A 352 16.24 -1.94 15.86
N TYR A 353 15.19 -2.61 16.34
CA TYR A 353 14.87 -2.76 17.77
C TYR A 353 14.52 -4.22 18.08
N PRO A 354 15.52 -5.12 18.22
CA PRO A 354 15.28 -6.53 18.49
C PRO A 354 14.55 -6.79 19.81
N ASP A 355 14.79 -5.94 20.81
CA ASP A 355 14.10 -5.97 22.10
C ASP A 355 12.63 -5.57 21.98
N GLY A 356 12.30 -4.79 20.95
CA GLY A 356 10.96 -4.39 20.57
C GLY A 356 10.70 -2.88 20.65
N ARG A 357 9.68 -2.43 19.92
CA ARG A 357 9.17 -1.06 19.90
C ARG A 357 7.65 -1.05 20.03
N GLU A 358 7.11 0.00 20.64
CA GLU A 358 5.67 0.21 20.74
C GLU A 358 5.18 1.21 19.69
N ILE A 359 3.98 0.98 19.16
CA ILE A 359 3.26 1.92 18.30
C ILE A 359 1.77 1.92 18.63
N ILE A 360 1.09 3.02 18.32
CA ILE A 360 -0.37 3.10 18.33
C ILE A 360 -0.88 3.09 16.89
N VAL A 361 -1.74 2.13 16.56
CA VAL A 361 -2.42 2.04 15.26
C VAL A 361 -3.89 2.33 15.48
N ILE A 362 -4.45 3.24 14.68
CA ILE A 362 -5.86 3.60 14.68
C ILE A 362 -6.39 3.32 13.28
N GLY A 363 -7.59 2.79 13.13
CA GLY A 363 -8.21 2.66 11.81
C GLY A 363 -9.72 2.54 11.85
N ASN A 364 -10.35 3.01 10.78
CA ASN A 364 -11.79 2.95 10.62
C ASN A 364 -12.25 1.53 10.27
N ASP A 365 -13.39 1.11 10.81
CA ASP A 365 -14.12 -0.04 10.29
C ASP A 365 -15.13 0.42 9.24
N ILE A 366 -14.75 0.36 7.96
CA ILE A 366 -15.63 0.70 6.83
C ILE A 366 -16.92 -0.13 6.79
N THR A 367 -16.93 -1.32 7.42
CA THR A 367 -18.10 -2.20 7.44
C THR A 367 -19.17 -1.73 8.42
N HIS A 368 -18.79 -0.88 9.38
CA HIS A 368 -19.69 -0.30 10.37
C HIS A 368 -20.07 1.12 9.97
N LEU A 369 -21.34 1.33 9.58
CA LEU A 369 -21.87 2.64 9.15
C LEU A 369 -20.93 3.37 8.18
N ILE A 370 -20.43 2.65 7.16
CA ILE A 370 -19.50 3.13 6.11
C ILE A 370 -18.23 3.81 6.66
N GLY A 371 -17.80 3.45 7.88
CA GLY A 371 -16.64 4.05 8.54
C GLY A 371 -16.85 5.52 8.93
N SER A 372 -18.10 5.97 9.06
CA SER A 372 -18.43 7.35 9.42
C SER A 372 -18.01 7.70 10.86
N PHE A 373 -17.56 8.95 11.06
CA PHE A 373 -17.16 9.49 12.35
C PHE A 373 -18.38 9.99 13.13
N GLY A 374 -18.81 9.20 14.13
CA GLY A 374 -19.70 9.66 15.18
C GLY A 374 -18.93 10.10 16.43
N THR A 375 -19.65 10.61 17.42
CA THR A 375 -19.10 11.09 18.70
C THR A 375 -18.22 10.05 19.42
N GLN A 376 -18.60 8.76 19.36
CA GLN A 376 -17.85 7.68 20.01
C GLN A 376 -16.56 7.33 19.25
N GLU A 377 -16.60 7.34 17.91
CA GLU A 377 -15.42 7.14 17.07
C GLU A 377 -14.41 8.28 17.26
N ASP A 378 -14.89 9.52 17.33
CA ASP A 378 -14.08 10.71 17.60
C ASP A 378 -13.39 10.62 18.97
N GLU A 379 -14.11 10.21 20.01
CA GLU A 379 -13.55 10.05 21.35
C GLU A 379 -12.50 8.93 21.39
N LEU A 380 -12.74 7.77 20.76
CA LEU A 380 -11.72 6.71 20.69
C LEU A 380 -10.46 7.20 19.96
N PHE A 381 -10.62 7.86 18.82
CA PHE A 381 -9.50 8.41 18.04
C PHE A 381 -8.67 9.38 18.90
N LYS A 382 -9.35 10.31 19.58
CA LYS A 382 -8.72 11.27 20.48
C LYS A 382 -7.95 10.58 21.59
N ARG A 383 -8.57 9.65 22.32
CA ARG A 383 -7.93 8.95 23.45
C ARG A 383 -6.72 8.13 23.02
N ALA A 384 -6.80 7.47 21.86
CA ALA A 384 -5.66 6.76 21.29
C ALA A 384 -4.52 7.72 20.87
N SER A 385 -4.85 8.88 20.31
CA SER A 385 -3.87 9.93 19.97
C SER A 385 -3.20 10.52 21.22
N GLU A 386 -3.99 10.86 22.25
CA GLU A 386 -3.50 11.33 23.55
C GLU A 386 -2.57 10.31 24.21
N LEU A 387 -2.93 9.02 24.13
CA LEU A 387 -2.09 7.94 24.63
C LEU A 387 -0.75 7.89 23.88
N SER A 388 -0.77 7.95 22.55
CA SER A 388 0.44 7.98 21.71
C SER A 388 1.39 9.10 22.12
N ARG A 389 0.85 10.31 22.33
CA ARG A 389 1.61 11.48 22.79
C ARG A 389 2.14 11.34 24.21
N SER A 390 1.33 10.84 25.13
CA SER A 390 1.74 10.63 26.53
C SER A 390 2.90 9.66 26.66
N LEU A 391 2.92 8.62 25.82
CA LEU A 391 4.01 7.64 25.72
C LEU A 391 5.16 8.12 24.82
N GLY A 392 4.94 9.15 24.01
CA GLY A 392 5.90 9.65 23.02
C GLY A 392 6.14 8.69 21.85
N VAL A 393 5.24 7.72 21.60
CA VAL A 393 5.39 6.69 20.56
C VAL A 393 4.73 7.12 19.24
N PRO A 394 5.14 6.55 18.09
CA PRO A 394 4.52 6.85 16.79
C PRO A 394 3.04 6.44 16.71
N ARG A 395 2.25 7.26 16.01
CA ARG A 395 0.84 7.04 15.71
C ARG A 395 0.62 6.79 14.22
N LEU A 396 0.07 5.63 13.90
CA LEU A 396 -0.30 5.22 12.55
C LEU A 396 -1.81 5.29 12.41
N TYR A 397 -2.29 5.87 11.31
CA TYR A 397 -3.72 5.94 11.02
C TYR A 397 -4.04 5.34 9.65
N ILE A 398 -4.87 4.29 9.65
CA ILE A 398 -5.39 3.62 8.45
C ILE A 398 -6.76 4.22 8.13
N SER A 399 -6.80 5.04 7.09
CA SER A 399 -7.98 5.86 6.76
C SER A 399 -8.85 5.18 5.70
N ALA A 400 -10.02 4.68 6.11
CA ALA A 400 -11.06 4.17 5.22
C ALA A 400 -12.45 4.58 5.76
N ASN A 401 -12.92 5.78 5.38
CA ASN A 401 -14.09 6.42 5.98
C ASN A 401 -14.90 7.25 4.98
N SER A 402 -16.05 7.73 5.43
CA SER A 402 -16.95 8.62 4.69
C SER A 402 -17.11 10.01 5.34
N GLY A 403 -16.16 10.44 6.18
CA GLY A 403 -16.25 11.68 6.95
C GLY A 403 -17.22 11.60 8.14
N ALA A 404 -17.72 12.76 8.59
CA ALA A 404 -18.64 12.86 9.72
C ALA A 404 -19.95 12.10 9.47
N ARG A 405 -20.47 11.44 10.50
CA ARG A 405 -21.76 10.77 10.44
C ARG A 405 -22.87 11.80 10.21
N ILE A 406 -23.78 11.46 9.31
CA ILE A 406 -24.96 12.24 8.99
C ILE A 406 -26.19 11.41 9.26
N GLY A 407 -27.23 12.04 9.79
CA GLY A 407 -28.50 11.36 10.06
C GLY A 407 -29.66 12.34 10.18
N MET A 408 -30.86 11.79 10.22
CA MET A 408 -32.09 12.51 10.53
C MET A 408 -32.83 11.77 11.64
N ALA A 409 -33.70 12.48 12.37
CA ALA A 409 -34.56 11.86 13.38
C ALA A 409 -35.65 10.99 12.73
N GLU A 410 -35.36 9.71 12.53
CA GLU A 410 -36.27 8.76 11.87
C GLU A 410 -37.59 8.58 12.65
N GLU A 411 -37.56 8.75 13.97
CA GLU A 411 -38.78 8.72 14.79
C GLU A 411 -39.74 9.87 14.49
N ILE A 412 -39.23 11.01 14.01
CA ILE A 412 -40.06 12.17 13.64
C ILE A 412 -40.53 12.08 12.19
N LYS A 413 -39.71 11.50 11.32
CA LYS A 413 -39.97 11.38 9.87
C LYS A 413 -41.30 10.71 9.54
N HIS A 414 -41.74 9.75 10.35
CA HIS A 414 -43.02 9.06 10.17
C HIS A 414 -44.21 9.73 10.87
N LEU A 415 -43.95 10.73 11.73
CA LEU A 415 -44.96 11.36 12.58
C LEU A 415 -45.34 12.78 12.13
N PHE A 416 -44.42 13.52 11.50
CA PHE A 416 -44.69 14.90 11.12
C PHE A 416 -45.81 15.00 10.07
N LYS A 417 -46.58 16.09 10.18
CA LYS A 417 -47.63 16.50 9.26
C LYS A 417 -47.27 17.83 8.64
N ILE A 418 -47.80 18.09 7.45
CA ILE A 418 -47.55 19.31 6.69
C ILE A 418 -48.81 20.16 6.74
N ARG A 419 -48.67 21.43 7.14
CA ARG A 419 -49.72 22.42 6.94
C ARG A 419 -49.50 23.07 5.59
N TRP A 420 -50.19 22.58 4.57
CA TRP A 420 -50.19 23.16 3.21
C TRP A 420 -50.77 24.57 3.20
N GLU A 421 -50.43 25.41 2.23
CA GLU A 421 -51.18 26.65 1.99
C GLU A 421 -52.61 26.33 1.55
N ASP A 422 -52.73 25.40 0.59
CA ASP A 422 -53.97 24.84 0.08
C ASP A 422 -53.87 23.31 0.10
N PRO A 423 -54.63 22.60 0.96
CA PRO A 423 -54.59 21.14 1.01
C PRO A 423 -55.02 20.45 -0.29
N SER A 424 -55.77 21.15 -1.17
CA SER A 424 -56.19 20.63 -2.47
C SER A 424 -55.14 20.82 -3.56
N ASP A 425 -54.15 21.69 -3.34
CA ASP A 425 -53.09 22.02 -4.30
C ASP A 425 -51.72 22.18 -3.60
N PRO A 426 -51.01 21.07 -3.32
CA PRO A 426 -49.72 21.08 -2.61
C PRO A 426 -48.59 21.86 -3.29
N ASP A 427 -48.68 22.10 -4.61
CA ASP A 427 -47.66 22.81 -5.38
C ASP A 427 -47.59 24.30 -5.02
N LYS A 428 -48.65 24.85 -4.38
CA LYS A 428 -48.64 26.19 -3.79
C LYS A 428 -47.70 26.30 -2.57
N GLY A 429 -47.17 25.19 -2.09
CA GLY A 429 -46.25 25.13 -0.96
C GLY A 429 -46.94 24.92 0.39
N PHE A 430 -46.15 24.98 1.46
CA PHE A 430 -46.59 24.71 2.83
C PHE A 430 -46.17 25.83 3.78
N ARG A 431 -46.93 26.01 4.86
CA ARG A 431 -46.67 27.00 5.92
C ARG A 431 -45.65 26.51 6.94
N TYR A 432 -45.85 25.30 7.47
CA TYR A 432 -44.99 24.72 8.50
C TYR A 432 -45.21 23.20 8.65
N LEU A 433 -44.28 22.56 9.36
CA LEU A 433 -44.38 21.17 9.81
C LEU A 433 -44.90 21.12 11.25
N TYR A 434 -45.76 20.16 11.55
CA TYR A 434 -46.35 20.03 12.89
C TYR A 434 -46.57 18.57 13.30
N LEU A 435 -46.81 18.36 14.59
CA LEU A 435 -47.28 17.11 15.17
C LEU A 435 -48.68 17.29 15.72
N THR A 436 -49.49 16.23 15.64
CA THR A 436 -50.77 16.19 16.36
C THR A 436 -50.51 16.11 17.87
N PRO A 437 -51.44 16.52 18.74
CA PRO A 437 -51.26 16.38 20.20
C PRO A 437 -50.98 14.94 20.64
N ALA A 438 -51.56 13.96 19.93
CA ALA A 438 -51.32 12.54 20.17
C ALA A 438 -49.90 12.11 19.79
N ASP A 439 -49.38 12.60 18.66
CA ASP A 439 -48.03 12.27 18.20
C ASP A 439 -46.96 13.03 19.00
N TYR A 440 -47.20 14.29 19.34
CA TYR A 440 -46.33 15.07 20.21
C TYR A 440 -46.15 14.41 21.59
N LYS A 441 -47.23 13.87 22.17
CA LYS A 441 -47.17 13.14 23.44
C LYS A 441 -46.29 11.88 23.40
N LYS A 442 -46.09 11.26 22.21
CA LYS A 442 -45.21 10.10 22.05
C LYS A 442 -43.73 10.48 22.09
N VAL A 443 -43.38 11.68 21.63
CA VAL A 443 -41.97 12.12 21.46
C VAL A 443 -41.52 13.18 22.47
N SER A 444 -42.46 13.85 23.14
CA SER A 444 -42.14 14.92 24.11
C SER A 444 -41.34 14.42 25.31
N GLY A 445 -41.52 13.17 25.73
CA GLY A 445 -40.74 12.54 26.80
C GLY A 445 -39.31 12.15 26.41
N LEU A 446 -38.98 12.19 25.12
CA LEU A 446 -37.66 11.81 24.57
C LEU A 446 -36.79 13.04 24.24
N ASN A 447 -37.31 14.26 24.41
CA ASN A 447 -36.69 15.51 23.97
C ASN A 447 -36.31 15.53 22.47
N SER A 448 -36.96 14.72 21.63
CA SER A 448 -36.65 14.64 20.19
C SER A 448 -36.98 15.92 19.41
N VAL A 449 -37.92 16.74 19.89
CA VAL A 449 -38.37 17.96 19.19
C VAL A 449 -38.67 19.08 20.17
N HIS A 450 -38.40 20.32 19.75
CA HIS A 450 -39.02 21.50 20.31
C HIS A 450 -40.20 21.91 19.42
N ALA A 451 -41.36 22.12 20.03
CA ALA A 451 -42.56 22.51 19.31
C ALA A 451 -43.36 23.54 20.09
N GLU A 452 -44.05 24.41 19.35
CA GLU A 452 -44.95 25.43 19.87
C GLU A 452 -46.40 24.99 19.64
N HIS A 453 -47.22 25.07 20.69
CA HIS A 453 -48.65 24.79 20.56
C HIS A 453 -49.34 25.94 19.83
N VAL A 454 -50.07 25.62 18.77
CA VAL A 454 -50.85 26.57 17.97
C VAL A 454 -52.24 25.99 17.72
N GLU A 455 -53.22 26.87 17.62
CA GLU A 455 -54.62 26.52 17.35
C GLU A 455 -55.03 27.23 16.06
N GLU A 456 -55.27 26.47 14.99
CA GLU A 456 -55.56 27.00 13.66
C GLU A 456 -56.63 26.11 12.99
N ASP A 457 -57.63 26.72 12.34
CA ASP A 457 -58.75 26.01 11.70
C ASP A 457 -59.55 25.08 12.65
N GLY A 458 -59.54 25.36 13.96
CA GLY A 458 -60.19 24.51 14.97
C GLY A 458 -59.40 23.23 15.34
N GLU A 459 -58.18 23.08 14.82
CA GLU A 459 -57.28 21.98 15.17
C GLU A 459 -56.12 22.47 16.06
N SER A 460 -55.88 21.75 17.15
CA SER A 460 -54.68 21.91 17.95
C SER A 460 -53.49 21.23 17.28
N ARG A 461 -52.41 21.98 17.06
CA ARG A 461 -51.19 21.51 16.40
C ARG A 461 -49.96 21.89 17.23
N TYR A 462 -48.95 21.04 17.23
CA TYR A 462 -47.63 21.35 17.79
C TYR A 462 -46.68 21.65 16.63
N LYS A 463 -46.53 22.92 16.29
CA LYS A 463 -45.64 23.39 15.22
C LYS A 463 -44.19 23.11 15.61
N ILE A 464 -43.47 22.36 14.78
CA ILE A 464 -42.08 22.00 15.05
C ILE A 464 -41.20 23.23 14.84
N THR A 465 -40.47 23.64 15.88
CA THR A 465 -39.52 24.77 15.83
C THR A 465 -38.08 24.27 15.69
N ALA A 466 -37.75 23.14 16.31
CA ALA A 466 -36.46 22.47 16.14
C ALA A 466 -36.61 20.95 16.27
N VAL A 467 -35.79 20.21 15.53
CA VAL A 467 -35.64 18.76 15.64
C VAL A 467 -34.28 18.48 16.27
N ILE A 468 -34.28 17.81 17.42
CA ILE A 468 -33.07 17.39 18.14
C ILE A 468 -32.75 15.94 17.79
N GLY A 469 -33.78 15.09 17.73
CA GLY A 469 -33.62 13.64 17.60
C GLY A 469 -33.31 12.97 18.94
N LYS A 470 -33.75 11.73 19.10
CA LYS A 470 -33.45 10.90 20.27
C LYS A 470 -32.03 10.33 20.19
N ASP A 471 -31.59 9.98 18.98
CA ASP A 471 -30.32 9.31 18.74
C ASP A 471 -29.19 10.33 18.60
N ASP A 472 -28.00 9.98 19.10
CA ASP A 472 -26.80 10.81 19.03
C ASP A 472 -26.08 10.64 17.69
N GLY A 473 -25.33 11.66 17.27
CA GLY A 473 -24.49 11.60 16.08
C GLY A 473 -25.23 11.78 14.75
N LEU A 474 -26.23 12.66 14.73
CA LEU A 474 -26.98 13.06 13.55
C LEU A 474 -26.41 14.33 12.89
N GLY A 475 -25.75 15.22 13.65
CA GLY A 475 -25.33 16.54 13.17
C GLY A 475 -24.16 17.20 13.91
N VAL A 476 -24.44 18.30 14.62
CA VAL A 476 -23.41 19.27 15.10
C VAL A 476 -22.48 18.70 16.17
N GLU A 477 -22.94 17.72 16.93
CA GLU A 477 -22.16 16.93 17.87
C GLU A 477 -20.97 16.21 17.19
N ASN A 478 -21.17 15.69 15.97
CA ASN A 478 -20.09 15.09 15.17
C ASN A 478 -19.14 16.15 14.63
N LEU A 479 -19.63 17.35 14.30
CA LEU A 479 -18.76 18.47 13.87
C LEU A 479 -17.87 18.94 15.02
N ARG A 480 -18.41 18.97 16.24
CA ARG A 480 -17.64 19.25 17.46
C ARG A 480 -16.55 18.18 17.66
N GLY A 481 -16.90 16.90 17.52
CA GLY A 481 -15.95 15.80 17.62
C GLY A 481 -14.87 15.85 16.52
N SER A 482 -15.25 16.13 15.28
CA SER A 482 -14.35 16.37 14.15
C SER A 482 -13.35 17.50 14.42
N GLY A 483 -13.82 18.65 14.93
CA GLY A 483 -12.94 19.76 15.31
C GLY A 483 -11.99 19.40 16.45
N MET A 484 -12.45 18.59 17.40
CA MET A 484 -11.65 18.10 18.51
C MET A 484 -10.51 17.17 18.04
N ILE A 485 -10.78 16.19 17.16
CA ILE A 485 -9.74 15.29 16.63
C ILE A 485 -8.80 15.99 15.65
N ALA A 486 -9.26 17.02 14.94
CA ALA A 486 -8.42 17.86 14.09
C ALA A 486 -7.40 18.65 14.92
N GLY A 487 -7.85 19.26 16.03
CA GLY A 487 -6.99 19.94 16.99
C GLY A 487 -5.97 18.99 17.62
N GLU A 488 -6.41 17.83 18.10
CA GLU A 488 -5.53 16.83 18.69
C GLU A 488 -4.55 16.24 17.65
N THR A 489 -4.95 16.06 16.40
CA THR A 489 -4.02 15.63 15.34
C THR A 489 -2.98 16.68 15.00
N SER A 490 -3.34 17.97 15.03
CA SER A 490 -2.38 19.08 14.87
C SER A 490 -1.35 19.07 16.01
N LEU A 491 -1.79 18.88 17.25
CA LEU A 491 -0.89 18.77 18.40
C LEU A 491 -0.02 17.50 18.33
N ALA A 492 -0.60 16.35 17.99
CA ALA A 492 0.12 15.10 17.82
C ALA A 492 1.16 15.22 16.70
N TYR A 493 0.83 15.89 15.60
CA TYR A 493 1.76 16.18 14.52
C TYR A 493 2.96 16.99 15.01
N GLN A 494 2.83 17.91 15.96
CA GLN A 494 3.98 18.67 16.48
C GLN A 494 4.83 17.87 17.48
N ASP A 495 4.28 16.80 18.04
CA ASP A 495 4.81 16.18 19.25
C ASP A 495 5.38 14.77 19.04
N VAL A 496 4.70 13.96 18.21
CA VAL A 496 5.08 12.58 17.89
C VAL A 496 5.05 12.36 16.38
N VAL A 497 5.67 11.27 15.93
CA VAL A 497 5.61 10.90 14.51
C VAL A 497 4.22 10.38 14.17
N THR A 498 3.53 11.10 13.28
CA THR A 498 2.23 10.72 12.74
C THR A 498 2.37 10.31 11.27
N ILE A 499 1.87 9.12 10.93
CA ILE A 499 1.83 8.64 9.54
C ILE A 499 0.36 8.59 9.07
N SER A 500 -0.02 9.53 8.22
CA SER A 500 -1.40 9.73 7.76
C SER A 500 -1.56 10.46 6.41
N VAL A 501 -0.47 10.68 5.64
CA VAL A 501 -0.46 11.54 4.43
C VAL A 501 0.15 10.80 3.24
N SER A 502 -0.33 11.14 2.02
CA SER A 502 0.13 10.60 0.73
C SER A 502 1.54 11.07 0.33
N HIS A 503 2.56 10.73 1.12
CA HIS A 503 3.97 10.94 0.75
C HIS A 503 4.43 9.97 -0.33
N ALA A 504 3.71 8.88 -0.57
CA ALA A 504 4.02 7.86 -1.56
C ALA A 504 2.74 7.15 -2.03
N VAL A 505 2.85 6.44 -3.15
CA VAL A 505 1.77 5.65 -3.75
C VAL A 505 2.19 4.18 -3.72
N CYS A 506 1.26 3.30 -3.37
CA CYS A 506 1.44 1.85 -3.38
C CYS A 506 0.38 1.20 -4.27
N GLU A 507 0.63 -0.01 -4.73
CA GLU A 507 -0.31 -0.76 -5.59
C GLU A 507 -1.46 -1.35 -4.78
N ASP A 508 -1.20 -1.76 -3.54
CA ASP A 508 -2.15 -2.39 -2.64
C ASP A 508 -1.94 -1.98 -1.17
N ASP A 509 -2.88 -2.38 -0.30
CA ASP A 509 -2.85 -2.08 1.13
C ASP A 509 -1.61 -2.67 1.82
N TYR A 510 -1.20 -3.88 1.40
CA TYR A 510 -0.03 -4.57 1.95
C TYR A 510 1.28 -3.84 1.67
N GLY A 511 1.48 -3.36 0.44
CA GLY A 511 2.59 -2.50 0.04
C GLY A 511 2.59 -1.19 0.82
N GLY A 512 1.40 -0.64 1.10
CA GLY A 512 1.23 0.51 2.00
C GLY A 512 1.77 0.23 3.40
N VAL A 513 1.38 -0.88 4.04
CA VAL A 513 1.88 -1.27 5.37
C VAL A 513 3.39 -1.51 5.35
N LEU A 514 3.91 -2.21 4.33
CA LEU A 514 5.35 -2.44 4.18
C LEU A 514 6.12 -1.12 4.11
N LEU A 515 5.60 -0.14 3.37
CA LEU A 515 6.20 1.18 3.28
C LEU A 515 6.15 1.92 4.62
N MET A 516 5.04 1.85 5.36
CA MET A 516 4.93 2.44 6.70
C MET A 516 5.94 1.83 7.68
N LEU A 517 6.10 0.50 7.66
CA LEU A 517 7.11 -0.20 8.47
C LEU A 517 8.53 0.20 8.04
N LYS A 518 8.79 0.31 6.73
CA LYS A 518 10.08 0.78 6.22
C LYS A 518 10.36 2.22 6.69
N TRP A 519 9.39 3.12 6.67
CA TRP A 519 9.51 4.47 7.22
C TRP A 519 9.82 4.42 8.72
N LEU A 520 9.05 3.67 9.50
CA LEU A 520 9.28 3.52 10.94
C LEU A 520 10.69 3.03 11.26
N SER A 521 11.31 2.22 10.39
CA SER A 521 12.69 1.74 10.61
C SER A 521 13.73 2.87 10.76
N TYR A 522 13.46 4.05 10.21
CA TYR A 522 14.34 5.22 10.35
C TYR A 522 14.03 6.04 11.62
N VAL A 523 12.85 5.87 12.19
CA VAL A 523 12.31 6.72 13.27
C VAL A 523 12.63 6.14 14.66
N PRO A 524 13.01 6.98 15.65
CA PRO A 524 13.19 6.57 17.04
C PRO A 524 12.00 5.79 17.63
N VAL A 525 12.25 4.94 18.61
CA VAL A 525 11.21 4.15 19.30
C VAL A 525 10.19 5.04 20.02
N HIS A 526 10.66 6.12 20.64
CA HIS A 526 9.85 7.17 21.24
C HIS A 526 10.57 8.52 21.11
N ARG A 527 9.86 9.62 21.32
CA ARG A 527 10.41 10.98 21.33
C ARG A 527 11.62 11.08 22.27
N GLY A 528 12.72 11.64 21.79
CA GLY A 528 13.98 11.80 22.52
C GLY A 528 14.84 10.53 22.63
N ALA A 529 14.41 9.39 22.08
CA ALA A 529 15.23 8.18 22.05
C ALA A 529 16.39 8.32 21.05
N PRO A 530 17.48 7.55 21.21
CA PRO A 530 18.51 7.45 20.18
C PRO A 530 17.95 6.97 18.84
N LEU A 531 18.60 7.40 17.76
CA LEU A 531 18.26 6.96 16.40
C LEU A 531 18.45 5.45 16.22
N PRO A 532 17.58 4.78 15.43
CA PRO A 532 17.70 3.34 15.13
C PRO A 532 18.89 3.07 14.23
N THR A 533 20.09 2.95 14.80
CA THR A 533 21.31 2.65 14.04
C THR A 533 21.42 1.15 13.83
N ILE A 534 21.55 0.71 12.57
CA ILE A 534 21.75 -0.69 12.22
C ILE A 534 23.20 -0.97 11.87
N THR A 535 23.64 -2.23 11.94
CA THR A 535 24.96 -2.59 11.42
C THR A 535 24.93 -2.50 9.90
N PRO A 536 25.78 -1.66 9.27
CA PRO A 536 25.72 -1.48 7.83
C PRO A 536 26.24 -2.72 7.10
N VAL A 537 25.52 -3.13 6.05
CA VAL A 537 26.03 -4.11 5.06
C VAL A 537 27.08 -3.45 4.16
N ASP A 538 26.93 -2.15 3.93
CA ASP A 538 27.79 -1.35 3.07
C ASP A 538 28.91 -0.66 3.89
N PRO A 539 30.20 -0.98 3.67
CA PRO A 539 31.30 -0.42 4.45
C PRO A 539 31.29 1.11 4.46
N VAL A 540 31.64 1.68 5.60
CA VAL A 540 31.76 3.15 5.77
C VAL A 540 32.98 3.69 5.02
N GLU A 541 34.09 2.95 5.08
CA GLU A 541 35.41 3.38 4.59
C GLU A 541 35.56 3.30 3.07
N ARG A 542 34.52 2.88 2.32
CA ARG A 542 34.61 2.78 0.86
C ARG A 542 34.58 4.15 0.20
N GLU A 543 35.18 4.22 -0.99
CA GLU A 543 35.00 5.37 -1.87
C GLU A 543 33.62 5.36 -2.55
N ILE A 544 33.18 6.55 -2.97
CA ILE A 544 32.00 6.71 -3.82
C ILE A 544 32.42 6.54 -5.27
N ALA A 545 31.81 5.55 -5.97
CA ALA A 545 32.15 5.26 -7.36
C ALA A 545 31.46 6.22 -8.34
N PHE A 546 30.19 6.56 -8.12
CA PHE A 546 29.48 7.51 -8.98
C PHE A 546 29.91 8.93 -8.68
N THR A 547 30.44 9.65 -9.66
CA THR A 547 30.82 11.06 -9.52
C THR A 547 29.88 11.95 -10.34
N PRO A 548 29.25 12.97 -9.74
CA PRO A 548 28.48 13.97 -10.45
C PRO A 548 29.25 14.63 -11.61
N THR A 549 28.54 14.97 -12.68
CA THR A 549 29.09 15.69 -13.84
C THR A 549 28.47 17.07 -13.97
N LYS A 550 29.10 17.96 -14.75
CA LYS A 550 28.48 19.25 -15.15
C LYS A 550 27.22 19.07 -15.98
N ALA A 551 27.16 18.00 -16.79
CA ALA A 551 25.97 17.65 -17.55
C ALA A 551 24.86 17.18 -16.60
N PRO A 552 23.58 17.46 -16.89
CA PRO A 552 22.46 17.01 -16.07
C PRO A 552 22.44 15.49 -15.90
N TYR A 553 22.16 15.05 -14.68
CA TYR A 553 22.09 13.65 -14.26
C TYR A 553 20.95 13.45 -13.25
N ASP A 554 20.53 12.20 -13.04
CA ASP A 554 19.58 11.89 -11.98
C ASP A 554 20.28 11.93 -10.61
N PRO A 555 19.90 12.83 -9.68
CA PRO A 555 20.52 12.91 -8.36
C PRO A 555 20.41 11.60 -7.58
N ARG A 556 19.43 10.73 -7.87
CA ARG A 556 19.29 9.43 -7.21
C ARG A 556 20.51 8.54 -7.42
N TRP A 557 21.25 8.72 -8.53
CA TRP A 557 22.49 7.98 -8.79
C TRP A 557 23.62 8.38 -7.84
N MET A 558 23.76 9.66 -7.50
CA MET A 558 24.74 10.08 -6.49
C MET A 558 24.34 9.66 -5.08
N LEU A 559 23.03 9.57 -4.81
CA LEU A 559 22.53 9.18 -3.49
C LEU A 559 22.65 7.67 -3.26
N ALA A 560 21.97 6.86 -4.07
CA ALA A 560 21.82 5.40 -3.87
C ALA A 560 22.78 4.56 -4.72
N GLY A 561 23.32 5.13 -5.81
CA GLY A 561 24.08 4.39 -6.82
C GLY A 561 23.21 3.99 -8.02
N ARG A 562 23.84 3.33 -9.01
CA ARG A 562 23.17 2.82 -10.20
C ARG A 562 23.86 1.57 -10.73
N LYS A 563 23.14 0.79 -11.54
CA LYS A 563 23.78 -0.24 -12.39
C LYS A 563 24.58 0.45 -13.50
N ASP A 564 25.75 -0.08 -13.82
CA ASP A 564 26.57 0.44 -14.89
C ASP A 564 25.83 0.30 -16.25
N PRO A 565 25.76 1.36 -17.07
CA PRO A 565 25.15 1.30 -18.40
C PRO A 565 25.83 0.29 -19.34
N GLU A 566 27.16 0.15 -19.27
CA GLU A 566 27.95 -0.72 -20.15
C GLU A 566 27.93 -2.17 -19.65
N ASN A 567 28.00 -2.36 -18.34
CA ASN A 567 27.96 -3.69 -17.72
C ASN A 567 26.91 -3.76 -16.60
N ARG A 568 25.70 -4.21 -16.95
CA ARG A 568 24.58 -4.35 -16.00
C ARG A 568 24.84 -5.25 -14.79
N SER A 569 25.92 -6.05 -14.80
CA SER A 569 26.34 -6.85 -13.64
C SER A 569 27.13 -6.05 -12.59
N VAL A 570 27.71 -4.90 -12.97
CA VAL A 570 28.49 -4.04 -12.10
C VAL A 570 27.60 -2.97 -11.48
N TRP A 571 27.75 -2.79 -10.17
CA TRP A 571 27.07 -1.75 -9.40
C TRP A 571 28.02 -0.57 -9.13
N VAL A 572 27.60 0.62 -9.55
CA VAL A 572 28.31 1.87 -9.26
C VAL A 572 27.69 2.46 -7.99
N SER A 573 28.43 2.43 -6.89
CA SER A 573 27.96 2.88 -5.58
C SER A 573 27.75 4.40 -5.50
N GLY A 574 26.69 4.79 -4.78
CA GLY A 574 26.42 6.18 -4.41
C GLY A 574 26.99 6.55 -3.03
N PHE A 575 26.53 7.70 -2.51
CA PHE A 575 26.94 8.27 -1.23
C PHE A 575 26.39 7.48 -0.04
N PHE A 576 25.11 7.10 -0.07
CA PHE A 576 24.44 6.38 1.01
C PHE A 576 24.58 4.86 0.88
N ASP A 577 24.13 4.16 1.92
CA ASP A 577 24.11 2.71 1.96
C ASP A 577 23.19 2.18 0.86
N ARG A 578 23.63 1.10 0.20
CA ARG A 578 22.87 0.47 -0.89
C ARG A 578 21.44 0.12 -0.45
N ASP A 579 20.47 0.42 -1.32
CA ASP A 579 19.03 0.16 -1.13
C ASP A 579 18.40 0.80 0.13
N SER A 580 19.10 1.75 0.76
CA SER A 580 18.63 2.46 1.95
C SER A 580 17.86 3.74 1.66
N PHE A 581 17.95 4.29 0.44
CA PHE A 581 17.25 5.53 0.08
C PHE A 581 15.75 5.26 -0.15
N LEU A 582 14.91 5.93 0.64
CA LEU A 582 13.46 5.92 0.55
C LEU A 582 12.96 7.32 0.17
N GLU A 583 12.64 7.51 -1.10
CA GLU A 583 12.13 8.77 -1.62
C GLU A 583 10.68 9.01 -1.15
N ILE A 584 10.39 10.26 -0.77
CA ILE A 584 9.05 10.75 -0.44
C ILE A 584 8.69 11.93 -1.34
N LEU A 585 7.38 12.13 -1.55
CA LEU A 585 6.81 13.20 -2.38
C LEU A 585 7.35 13.16 -3.83
N HIS A 586 7.60 11.95 -4.36
CA HIS A 586 8.32 11.77 -5.62
C HIS A 586 7.63 12.36 -6.85
N GLN A 587 6.28 12.42 -6.88
CA GLN A 587 5.53 12.96 -8.03
C GLN A 587 5.32 14.47 -7.99
N TRP A 588 5.49 15.11 -6.83
CA TRP A 588 5.24 16.54 -6.66
C TRP A 588 6.56 17.29 -6.51
N ALA A 589 6.66 18.48 -7.15
CA ALA A 589 7.86 19.31 -7.15
C ALA A 589 9.15 18.50 -7.43
N LYS A 590 9.19 17.85 -8.60
CA LYS A 590 10.26 16.90 -8.96
C LYS A 590 11.64 17.54 -9.13
N THR A 591 11.71 18.88 -9.16
CA THR A 591 12.96 19.65 -9.15
C THR A 591 13.77 19.48 -7.86
N VAL A 592 13.13 19.02 -6.78
CA VAL A 592 13.78 18.67 -5.51
C VAL A 592 13.45 17.23 -5.16
N VAL A 593 14.47 16.47 -4.77
CA VAL A 593 14.39 15.08 -4.35
C VAL A 593 14.53 15.02 -2.83
N THR A 594 13.55 14.44 -2.15
CA THR A 594 13.47 14.36 -0.69
C THR A 594 13.27 12.92 -0.25
N GLY A 595 13.94 12.49 0.80
CA GLY A 595 13.84 11.10 1.25
C GLY A 595 14.57 10.83 2.55
N ARG A 596 14.52 9.57 2.99
CA ARG A 596 15.33 9.06 4.10
C ARG A 596 16.39 8.14 3.56
N ALA A 597 17.58 8.14 4.14
CA ALA A 597 18.64 7.21 3.78
C ALA A 597 19.36 6.71 5.02
N ARG A 598 20.30 5.78 4.84
CA ARG A 598 21.27 5.44 5.87
C ARG A 598 22.69 5.76 5.42
N LEU A 599 23.48 6.33 6.32
CA LEU A 599 24.91 6.56 6.16
C LEU A 599 25.64 5.70 7.19
N GLY A 600 26.22 4.58 6.75
CA GLY A 600 26.87 3.63 7.65
C GLY A 600 25.93 3.09 8.74
N GLY A 601 24.65 2.89 8.39
CA GLY A 601 23.61 2.45 9.30
C GLY A 601 22.88 3.56 10.07
N ILE A 602 23.40 4.80 10.08
CA ILE A 602 22.77 5.96 10.75
C ILE A 602 21.65 6.49 9.85
N PRO A 603 20.38 6.54 10.31
CA PRO A 603 19.28 7.09 9.52
C PRO A 603 19.38 8.62 9.42
N VAL A 604 19.17 9.15 8.22
CA VAL A 604 19.24 10.59 7.93
C VAL A 604 18.11 11.03 6.98
N GLY A 605 17.61 12.24 7.17
CA GLY A 605 16.81 12.95 6.18
C GLY A 605 17.71 13.50 5.07
N VAL A 606 17.25 13.46 3.84
CA VAL A 606 18.02 13.84 2.66
C VAL A 606 17.22 14.78 1.78
N ILE A 607 17.87 15.87 1.36
CA ILE A 607 17.37 16.78 0.34
C ILE A 607 18.44 16.92 -0.74
N ALA A 608 18.07 16.70 -1.99
CA ALA A 608 18.95 16.85 -3.15
C ALA A 608 18.21 17.56 -4.28
N VAL A 609 18.96 18.06 -5.26
CA VAL A 609 18.41 18.88 -6.35
C VAL A 609 18.45 18.12 -7.66
N GLU A 610 17.34 18.13 -8.38
CA GLU A 610 17.27 17.62 -9.76
C GLU A 610 17.94 18.62 -10.70
N THR A 611 18.86 18.10 -11.52
CA THR A 611 19.65 18.92 -12.44
C THR A 611 19.06 18.94 -13.84
N ARG A 612 18.24 17.94 -14.17
CA ARG A 612 17.51 17.89 -15.44
C ARG A 612 16.33 18.87 -15.42
N GLN A 613 15.94 19.30 -16.61
CA GLN A 613 14.67 19.99 -16.78
C GLN A 613 13.52 19.03 -16.47
N VAL A 614 12.59 19.48 -15.65
CA VAL A 614 11.40 18.74 -15.26
C VAL A 614 10.20 19.30 -16.00
N GLU A 615 9.32 18.43 -16.47
CA GLU A 615 8.03 18.82 -17.03
C GLU A 615 6.93 18.63 -15.98
N LEU A 616 6.27 19.73 -15.62
CA LEU A 616 5.11 19.74 -14.75
C LEU A 616 3.84 19.76 -15.63
N SER A 617 3.05 18.69 -15.56
CA SER A 617 1.74 18.64 -16.19
C SER A 617 0.67 19.15 -15.23
N ILE A 618 0.03 20.26 -15.59
CA ILE A 618 -1.11 20.84 -14.89
C ILE A 618 -2.37 20.35 -15.63
N PRO A 619 -3.25 19.58 -14.97
CA PRO A 619 -4.48 19.10 -15.59
C PRO A 619 -5.44 20.25 -15.89
N ALA A 620 -6.28 20.08 -16.91
CA ALA A 620 -7.42 20.97 -17.14
C ALA A 620 -8.40 20.85 -15.96
N ASP A 621 -8.97 21.97 -15.55
CA ASP A 621 -10.05 21.99 -14.57
C ASP A 621 -11.38 21.67 -15.27
N PRO A 622 -12.02 20.52 -15.01
CA PRO A 622 -13.28 20.15 -15.66
C PRO A 622 -14.44 21.10 -15.32
N ALA A 623 -14.34 21.89 -14.24
CA ALA A 623 -15.35 22.87 -13.87
C ALA A 623 -15.31 24.14 -14.72
N ASN A 624 -14.18 24.40 -15.41
CA ASN A 624 -14.00 25.55 -16.27
C ASN A 624 -13.75 25.11 -17.72
N LEU A 625 -14.73 25.40 -18.59
CA LEU A 625 -14.70 25.01 -20.00
C LEU A 625 -13.52 25.62 -20.78
N ASP A 626 -12.99 26.76 -20.34
CA ASP A 626 -11.84 27.42 -20.97
C ASP A 626 -10.50 26.85 -20.47
N SER A 627 -10.52 25.94 -19.49
CA SER A 627 -9.32 25.34 -18.93
C SER A 627 -8.75 24.26 -19.84
N GLU A 628 -7.44 24.32 -20.07
CA GLU A 628 -6.70 23.36 -20.88
C GLU A 628 -5.55 22.76 -20.06
N ALA A 629 -5.17 21.53 -20.39
CA ALA A 629 -4.01 20.90 -19.78
C ALA A 629 -2.74 21.60 -20.27
N LYS A 630 -1.87 21.98 -19.34
CA LYS A 630 -0.64 22.72 -19.65
C LYS A 630 0.57 21.94 -19.18
N VAL A 631 1.62 21.91 -20.02
CA VAL A 631 2.92 21.36 -19.64
C VAL A 631 3.89 22.51 -19.46
N VAL A 632 4.38 22.69 -18.24
CA VAL A 632 5.31 23.75 -17.86
C VAL A 632 6.68 23.15 -17.65
N ALA A 633 7.66 23.65 -18.39
CA ALA A 633 9.06 23.31 -18.18
C ALA A 633 9.61 24.06 -16.96
N GLN A 634 10.11 23.31 -15.98
CA GLN A 634 10.85 23.83 -14.83
C GLN A 634 12.33 23.48 -15.00
N ALA A 635 13.19 24.50 -14.98
CA ALA A 635 14.63 24.30 -15.05
C ALA A 635 15.15 23.57 -13.81
N GLY A 636 16.14 22.68 -14.00
CA GLY A 636 16.88 22.10 -12.87
C GLY A 636 17.66 23.16 -12.10
N GLN A 637 18.04 22.85 -10.86
CA GLN A 637 18.82 23.75 -9.99
C GLN A 637 18.14 25.09 -9.64
N VAL A 638 16.82 25.23 -9.80
CA VAL A 638 16.08 26.46 -9.47
C VAL A 638 14.95 26.14 -8.50
N TRP A 639 14.77 26.99 -7.49
CA TRP A 639 13.60 26.92 -6.62
C TRP A 639 12.40 27.65 -7.21
N PHE A 640 11.36 26.89 -7.49
CA PHE A 640 9.98 27.31 -7.77
C PHE A 640 9.11 27.27 -6.49
N PRO A 641 7.92 27.90 -6.47
CA PRO A 641 7.05 27.91 -5.30
C PRO A 641 6.77 26.53 -4.70
N ASP A 642 6.45 25.55 -5.55
CA ASP A 642 6.21 24.15 -5.19
C ASP A 642 7.44 23.49 -4.57
N SER A 643 8.61 23.67 -5.18
CA SER A 643 9.87 23.08 -4.73
C SER A 643 10.41 23.70 -3.44
N ALA A 644 10.21 25.00 -3.25
CA ALA A 644 10.52 25.68 -1.99
C ALA A 644 9.59 25.20 -0.86
N PHE A 645 8.29 25.05 -1.16
CA PHE A 645 7.33 24.50 -0.19
C PHE A 645 7.65 23.04 0.17
N LYS A 646 7.98 22.20 -0.83
CA LYS A 646 8.42 20.81 -0.62
C LYS A 646 9.66 20.73 0.26
N THR A 647 10.64 21.60 0.01
CA THR A 647 11.88 21.68 0.81
C THR A 647 11.56 22.04 2.26
N ALA A 648 10.75 23.09 2.49
CA ALA A 648 10.34 23.50 3.83
C ALA A 648 9.55 22.41 4.58
N GLN A 649 8.63 21.73 3.88
CA GLN A 649 7.85 20.64 4.45
C GLN A 649 8.74 19.47 4.85
N ALA A 650 9.68 19.05 4.00
CA ALA A 650 10.60 17.96 4.30
C ALA A 650 11.49 18.28 5.52
N ILE A 651 11.97 19.52 5.65
CA ILE A 651 12.74 19.96 6.82
C ILE A 651 11.91 19.83 8.10
N ARG A 652 10.64 20.28 8.09
CA ARG A 652 9.74 20.15 9.26
C ARG A 652 9.46 18.68 9.59
N ASP A 653 9.21 17.85 8.58
CA ASP A 653 8.97 16.42 8.75
C ASP A 653 10.17 15.73 9.41
N PHE A 654 11.40 15.99 8.93
CA PHE A 654 12.61 15.37 9.46
C PHE A 654 12.98 15.86 10.86
N ASN A 655 12.80 17.16 11.16
CA ASN A 655 13.03 17.71 12.51
C ASN A 655 12.16 17.00 13.55
N ARG A 656 10.88 16.79 13.19
CA ARG A 656 9.91 16.10 14.03
C ARG A 656 10.23 14.62 14.20
N GLU A 657 10.71 13.97 13.15
CA GLU A 657 11.18 12.58 13.23
C GLU A 657 12.49 12.43 14.01
N GLU A 658 13.04 13.55 14.48
CA GLU A 658 14.32 13.66 15.18
C GLU A 658 15.49 13.10 14.36
N LEU A 659 15.37 13.14 13.03
CA LEU A 659 16.43 12.75 12.12
C LEU A 659 17.44 13.91 11.97
N PRO A 660 18.73 13.62 11.76
CA PRO A 660 19.66 14.60 11.22
C PRO A 660 19.37 14.81 9.72
N LEU A 661 19.78 15.96 9.19
CA LEU A 661 19.52 16.35 7.81
C LEU A 661 20.82 16.48 7.02
N LEU A 662 20.87 15.91 5.81
CA LEU A 662 21.92 16.17 4.82
C LEU A 662 21.30 16.84 3.58
N ILE A 663 21.74 18.05 3.28
CA ILE A 663 21.31 18.82 2.11
C ILE A 663 22.44 18.84 1.09
N PHE A 664 22.24 18.16 -0.04
CA PHE A 664 23.11 18.28 -1.22
C PHE A 664 22.73 19.54 -2.00
N ALA A 665 23.26 20.68 -1.57
CA ALA A 665 22.89 22.00 -2.05
C ALA A 665 23.44 22.26 -3.46
N ASN A 666 22.56 22.44 -4.42
CA ASN A 666 22.93 22.67 -5.82
C ASN A 666 21.89 23.56 -6.54
N TRP A 667 21.64 24.74 -5.98
CA TRP A 667 20.67 25.71 -6.50
C TRP A 667 21.35 27.00 -6.98
N ARG A 668 21.03 27.39 -8.21
CA ARG A 668 21.43 28.67 -8.81
C ARG A 668 20.63 29.85 -8.27
N GLY A 669 19.52 29.59 -7.57
CA GLY A 669 18.69 30.63 -6.98
C GLY A 669 17.20 30.27 -7.00
N PHE A 670 16.39 31.27 -6.70
CA PHE A 670 14.94 31.23 -6.81
C PHE A 670 14.50 31.69 -8.21
N SER A 671 13.38 31.19 -8.70
CA SER A 671 12.76 31.72 -9.91
C SER A 671 12.29 33.15 -9.68
N GLY A 672 12.93 34.10 -10.37
CA GLY A 672 12.56 35.52 -10.36
C GLY A 672 11.49 35.88 -11.41
N GLY A 673 10.84 34.90 -12.04
CA GLY A 673 9.80 35.13 -13.03
C GLY A 673 8.56 35.79 -12.41
N MET A 674 7.87 36.65 -13.17
CA MET A 674 6.67 37.37 -12.69
C MET A 674 5.61 36.43 -12.10
N LYS A 675 5.37 35.29 -12.77
CA LYS A 675 4.41 34.28 -12.32
C LYS A 675 4.82 33.68 -10.97
N ASP A 676 6.05 33.19 -10.84
CA ASP A 676 6.52 32.53 -9.60
C ASP A 676 6.60 33.50 -8.41
N MET A 677 6.92 34.77 -8.69
CA MET A 677 6.87 35.84 -7.71
C MET A 677 5.44 36.12 -7.25
N TYR A 678 4.48 36.16 -8.18
CA TYR A 678 3.06 36.29 -7.87
C TYR A 678 2.53 35.09 -7.08
N ASP A 679 2.97 33.88 -7.43
CA ASP A 679 2.70 32.61 -6.75
C ASP A 679 3.50 32.47 -5.42
N GLN A 680 4.06 33.59 -4.93
CA GLN A 680 4.55 33.75 -3.56
C GLN A 680 5.81 32.93 -3.23
N VAL A 681 6.70 32.70 -4.20
CA VAL A 681 7.98 31.99 -3.99
C VAL A 681 8.77 32.50 -2.78
N LEU A 682 8.73 33.81 -2.51
CA LEU A 682 9.40 34.43 -1.36
C LEU A 682 8.86 33.93 0.00
N LYS A 683 7.54 33.68 0.11
CA LYS A 683 6.95 33.16 1.35
C LYS A 683 7.42 31.73 1.63
N PHE A 684 7.53 30.92 0.59
CA PHE A 684 8.03 29.55 0.70
C PHE A 684 9.54 29.52 0.97
N GLY A 685 10.30 30.47 0.40
CA GLY A 685 11.70 30.69 0.76
C GLY A 685 11.88 31.02 2.25
N ALA A 686 11.05 31.91 2.80
CA ALA A 686 11.06 32.21 4.24
C ALA A 686 10.69 30.98 5.10
N SER A 687 9.78 30.13 4.61
CA SER A 687 9.39 28.90 5.32
C SER A 687 10.54 27.90 5.46
N ILE A 688 11.53 27.90 4.55
CA ILE A 688 12.76 27.10 4.67
C ILE A 688 13.58 27.61 5.87
N VAL A 689 13.75 28.93 5.97
CA VAL A 689 14.48 29.57 7.08
C VAL A 689 13.81 29.29 8.42
N ASP A 690 12.48 29.41 8.50
CA ASP A 690 11.75 29.06 9.72
C ASP A 690 11.95 27.59 10.11
N GLY A 691 11.93 26.68 9.13
CA GLY A 691 12.17 25.26 9.36
C GLY A 691 13.57 24.95 9.88
N LEU A 692 14.60 25.61 9.33
CA LEU A 692 16.00 25.45 9.77
C LEU A 692 16.28 26.11 11.12
N ARG A 693 15.64 27.26 11.40
CA ARG A 693 15.71 27.94 12.70
C ARG A 693 15.18 27.05 13.82
N GLU A 694 14.11 26.30 13.57
CA GLU A 694 13.46 25.42 14.55
C GLU A 694 14.08 24.01 14.61
N TYR A 695 15.05 23.72 13.75
CA TYR A 695 15.69 22.42 13.66
C TYR A 695 16.57 22.12 14.87
N ARG A 696 16.41 20.93 15.48
CA ARG A 696 17.06 20.57 16.76
C ARG A 696 18.14 19.49 16.65
N GLN A 697 18.32 18.92 15.47
CA GLN A 697 19.29 17.87 15.19
C GLN A 697 20.38 18.40 14.25
N PRO A 698 21.51 17.70 14.08
CA PRO A 698 22.55 18.14 13.15
C PRO A 698 22.03 18.28 11.72
N VAL A 699 22.33 19.42 11.09
CA VAL A 699 22.08 19.72 9.68
C VAL A 699 23.42 19.91 8.99
N LEU A 700 23.65 19.11 7.96
CA LEU A 700 24.87 19.12 7.18
C LEU A 700 24.52 19.61 5.77
N VAL A 701 25.03 20.78 5.39
CA VAL A 701 24.87 21.34 4.05
C VAL A 701 26.14 21.04 3.27
N TYR A 702 26.01 20.36 2.13
CA TYR A 702 27.14 20.01 1.28
C TYR A 702 26.90 20.43 -0.16
N ILE A 703 27.81 21.24 -0.71
CA ILE A 703 27.79 21.56 -2.15
C ILE A 703 28.56 20.46 -2.90
N PRO A 704 27.89 19.60 -3.70
CA PRO A 704 28.52 18.47 -4.37
C PRO A 704 29.46 18.92 -5.51
N PRO A 705 30.28 18.00 -6.09
CA PRO A 705 31.09 18.30 -7.27
C PRO A 705 30.29 18.92 -8.39
N HIS A 706 30.82 19.99 -8.97
CA HIS A 706 30.14 20.78 -10.01
C HIS A 706 28.77 21.35 -9.59
N GLY A 707 28.43 21.24 -8.31
CA GLY A 707 27.29 21.90 -7.72
C GLY A 707 27.55 23.39 -7.57
N GLU A 708 26.49 24.17 -7.66
CA GLU A 708 26.56 25.63 -7.52
C GLU A 708 25.55 26.12 -6.49
N LEU A 709 25.97 27.07 -5.66
CA LEU A 709 25.09 27.75 -4.72
C LEU A 709 25.23 29.27 -4.83
N ARG A 710 24.19 29.94 -5.34
CA ARG A 710 24.24 31.39 -5.61
C ARG A 710 23.48 32.21 -4.57
N GLY A 711 23.60 33.53 -4.63
CA GLY A 711 23.22 34.47 -3.56
C GLY A 711 21.84 34.20 -2.92
N GLY A 712 20.78 34.13 -3.73
CA GLY A 712 19.43 33.88 -3.21
C GLY A 712 19.32 32.52 -2.50
N ALA A 713 19.90 31.47 -3.08
CA ALA A 713 19.82 30.14 -2.52
C ALA A 713 20.71 29.95 -1.29
N TRP A 714 21.90 30.56 -1.27
CA TRP A 714 22.81 30.55 -0.12
C TRP A 714 22.15 31.14 1.12
N ALA A 715 21.47 32.28 0.96
CA ALA A 715 20.89 33.02 2.08
C ALA A 715 19.89 32.22 2.92
N VAL A 716 19.23 31.20 2.34
CA VAL A 716 18.20 30.40 3.03
C VAL A 716 18.73 29.09 3.63
N VAL A 717 19.99 28.73 3.40
CA VAL A 717 20.64 27.51 3.96
C VAL A 717 21.95 27.82 4.69
N ASP A 718 22.25 29.09 4.90
CA ASP A 718 23.48 29.52 5.55
C ASP A 718 23.55 29.05 7.02
N PRO A 719 24.73 28.60 7.50
CA PRO A 719 24.91 28.16 8.88
C PRO A 719 24.49 29.17 9.95
N THR A 720 24.56 30.47 9.65
CA THR A 720 24.21 31.53 10.61
C THR A 720 22.73 31.55 10.98
N ILE A 721 21.86 30.86 10.24
CA ILE A 721 20.45 30.69 10.58
C ILE A 721 20.30 29.94 11.92
N ASN A 722 21.12 28.91 12.13
CA ASN A 722 21.11 28.09 13.33
C ASN A 722 22.53 27.50 13.56
N PRO A 723 23.46 28.31 14.11
CA PRO A 723 24.88 27.96 14.17
C PRO A 723 25.19 26.82 15.15
N GLU A 724 24.24 26.46 16.02
CA GLU A 724 24.40 25.33 16.95
C GLU A 724 24.21 23.97 16.27
N HIS A 725 23.49 23.94 15.15
CA HIS A 725 23.06 22.71 14.50
C HIS A 725 23.45 22.60 13.03
N ILE A 726 23.68 23.73 12.33
CA ILE A 726 24.00 23.73 10.89
C ILE A 726 25.51 23.83 10.67
N GLU A 727 26.06 22.88 9.92
CA GLU A 727 27.43 22.93 9.39
C GLU A 727 27.41 22.89 7.86
N MET A 728 28.31 23.64 7.23
CA MET A 728 28.38 23.74 5.78
C MET A 728 29.77 23.39 5.24
N TYR A 729 29.75 22.59 4.18
CA TYR A 729 30.90 22.03 3.49
C TYR A 729 30.75 22.21 1.97
N ALA A 730 31.86 22.25 1.25
CA ALA A 730 31.85 22.36 -0.20
C ALA A 730 32.88 21.45 -0.85
N ASP A 731 32.53 20.85 -1.99
CA ASP A 731 33.48 20.07 -2.78
C ASP A 731 34.53 20.99 -3.44
N LYS A 732 35.76 20.52 -3.61
CA LYS A 732 36.81 21.25 -4.33
C LYS A 732 36.38 21.79 -5.70
N ASP A 733 35.52 21.05 -6.41
CA ASP A 733 35.09 21.37 -7.78
C ASP A 733 33.77 22.15 -7.84
N SER A 734 33.17 22.46 -6.69
CA SER A 734 31.94 23.24 -6.56
C SER A 734 32.15 24.75 -6.78
N ARG A 735 31.05 25.50 -6.94
CA ARG A 735 31.05 26.96 -7.07
C ARG A 735 30.05 27.62 -6.12
N GLY A 736 30.37 28.82 -5.67
CA GLY A 736 29.50 29.60 -4.82
C GLY A 736 29.89 31.07 -4.81
N GLY A 737 28.90 31.92 -5.01
CA GLY A 737 29.09 33.35 -5.22
C GLY A 737 27.74 34.06 -5.24
N VAL A 738 27.75 35.39 -5.23
CA VAL A 738 26.49 36.16 -5.17
C VAL A 738 25.73 36.05 -6.50
N LEU A 739 26.45 36.20 -7.61
CA LEU A 739 25.93 36.11 -8.97
C LEU A 739 26.72 35.07 -9.75
N GLU A 740 26.15 34.59 -10.84
CA GLU A 740 26.91 33.78 -11.79
C GLU A 740 28.06 34.59 -12.41
N PRO A 741 29.14 33.92 -12.86
CA PRO A 741 30.27 34.60 -13.49
C PRO A 741 29.87 35.49 -14.68
N GLU A 742 28.93 35.04 -15.52
CA GLU A 742 28.41 35.81 -16.65
C GLU A 742 27.74 37.12 -16.19
N GLY A 743 26.80 37.04 -15.25
CA GLY A 743 26.13 38.23 -14.69
C GLY A 743 27.10 39.18 -13.97
N THR A 744 28.15 38.65 -13.35
CA THR A 744 29.20 39.48 -12.73
C THR A 744 29.97 40.29 -13.77
N VAL A 745 30.35 39.66 -14.88
CA VAL A 745 31.08 40.31 -15.99
C VAL A 745 30.24 41.42 -16.62
N GLU A 746 28.95 41.18 -16.86
CA GLU A 746 28.04 42.19 -17.41
C GLU A 746 27.98 43.47 -16.57
N ILE A 747 28.01 43.33 -15.24
CA ILE A 747 27.91 44.46 -14.33
C ILE A 747 29.26 45.13 -14.09
N LYS A 748 30.30 44.34 -13.80
CA LYS A 748 31.59 44.80 -13.24
C LYS A 748 32.75 44.81 -14.24
N PHE A 749 32.69 44.03 -15.32
CA PHE A 749 33.78 43.92 -16.30
C PHE A 749 33.27 44.25 -17.71
N ARG A 750 32.81 45.50 -17.87
CA ARG A 750 32.11 45.98 -19.08
C ARG A 750 33.08 46.15 -20.26
N ARG A 751 32.56 46.44 -21.46
CA ARG A 751 33.35 46.66 -22.69
C ARG A 751 34.57 47.57 -22.50
N LYS A 752 34.43 48.65 -21.74
CA LYS A 752 35.54 49.58 -21.41
C LYS A 752 36.71 48.89 -20.68
N ASP A 753 36.41 47.95 -19.79
CA ASP A 753 37.40 47.22 -19.00
C ASP A 753 38.05 46.09 -19.83
N LEU A 754 37.26 45.46 -20.72
CA LEU A 754 37.77 44.54 -21.74
C LEU A 754 38.77 45.26 -22.66
N VAL A 755 38.41 46.42 -23.21
CA VAL A 755 39.29 47.23 -24.09
C VAL A 755 40.56 47.66 -23.36
N LYS A 756 40.45 48.09 -22.09
CA LYS A 756 41.62 48.41 -21.26
C LYS A 756 42.54 47.20 -21.09
N THR A 757 41.97 46.00 -20.95
CA THR A 757 42.72 44.75 -20.80
C THR A 757 43.36 44.33 -22.14
N MET A 758 42.65 44.45 -23.26
CA MET A 758 43.19 44.24 -24.60
C MET A 758 44.37 45.18 -24.88
N ARG A 759 44.24 46.46 -24.54
CA ARG A 759 45.34 47.44 -24.64
C ARG A 759 46.55 47.07 -23.79
N ARG A 760 46.35 46.38 -22.67
CA ARG A 760 47.45 45.96 -21.80
C ARG A 760 48.15 44.68 -22.26
N ILE A 761 47.41 43.73 -22.84
CA ILE A 761 47.90 42.36 -23.09
C ILE A 761 48.15 42.09 -24.58
N ASP A 762 47.32 42.59 -25.50
CA ASP A 762 47.47 42.32 -26.94
C ASP A 762 48.49 43.25 -27.58
N SER A 763 49.62 42.68 -28.01
CA SER A 763 50.75 43.41 -28.62
C SER A 763 50.38 44.09 -29.95
N LYS A 764 49.47 43.51 -30.75
CA LYS A 764 49.00 44.10 -32.01
C LYS A 764 48.10 45.31 -31.75
N TYR A 765 47.19 45.21 -30.79
CA TYR A 765 46.33 46.31 -30.34
C TYR A 765 47.16 47.47 -29.78
N GLN A 766 48.20 47.18 -29.00
CA GLN A 766 49.19 48.17 -28.54
C GLN A 766 49.89 48.88 -29.70
N HIS A 767 50.37 48.12 -30.68
CA HIS A 767 51.06 48.68 -31.85
C HIS A 767 50.15 49.61 -32.66
N LEU A 768 48.89 49.24 -32.85
CA LEU A 768 47.89 50.07 -33.54
C LEU A 768 47.60 51.37 -32.76
N ILE A 769 47.49 51.32 -31.44
CA ILE A 769 47.31 52.52 -30.60
C ILE A 769 48.54 53.41 -30.60
N ASN A 770 49.74 52.83 -30.51
CA ASN A 770 50.99 53.59 -30.53
C ASN A 770 51.17 54.32 -31.86
N LYS A 771 50.83 53.65 -32.97
CA LYS A 771 50.74 54.29 -34.29
C LYS A 771 49.69 55.40 -34.29
N LEU A 772 48.48 55.16 -33.79
CA LEU A 772 47.43 56.20 -33.73
C LEU A 772 47.81 57.44 -32.90
N SER A 773 48.79 57.30 -32.01
CA SER A 773 49.26 58.36 -31.10
C SER A 773 50.36 59.23 -31.72
N ASP A 774 50.89 58.88 -32.90
CA ASP A 774 51.89 59.67 -33.62
C ASP A 774 51.21 60.87 -34.34
N PRO A 775 51.61 62.13 -34.04
CA PRO A 775 50.99 63.32 -34.61
C PRO A 775 51.30 63.56 -36.10
N SER A 776 52.21 62.80 -36.71
CA SER A 776 52.68 63.01 -38.10
C SER A 776 51.83 62.34 -39.19
N ILE A 777 50.71 61.71 -38.83
CA ILE A 777 49.93 60.81 -39.71
C ILE A 777 48.87 61.56 -40.53
N SER A 778 48.71 61.17 -41.81
CA SER A 778 47.68 61.70 -42.70
C SER A 778 46.25 61.36 -42.23
N SER A 779 45.25 62.19 -42.58
CA SER A 779 43.85 61.97 -42.18
C SER A 779 43.24 60.68 -42.75
N ALA A 780 43.74 60.21 -43.91
CA ALA A 780 43.35 58.96 -44.54
C ALA A 780 43.93 57.75 -43.81
N ASP A 781 45.22 57.80 -43.43
CA ASP A 781 45.89 56.72 -42.72
C ASP A 781 45.33 56.56 -41.30
N ARG A 782 44.99 57.67 -40.63
CA ARG A 782 44.34 57.66 -39.31
C ARG A 782 43.00 56.91 -39.34
N LYS A 783 42.14 57.20 -40.32
CA LYS A 783 40.86 56.47 -40.51
C LYS A 783 41.08 54.98 -40.78
N SER A 784 42.09 54.63 -41.57
CA SER A 784 42.40 53.22 -41.85
C SER A 784 42.92 52.46 -40.61
N LEU A 785 43.70 53.12 -39.75
CA LEU A 785 44.18 52.55 -38.50
C LEU A 785 43.06 52.44 -37.45
N GLU A 786 42.15 53.41 -37.38
CA GLU A 786 40.94 53.34 -36.54
C GLU A 786 40.04 52.16 -36.95
N LEU A 787 39.87 51.93 -38.26
CA LEU A 787 39.12 50.78 -38.77
C LEU A 787 39.77 49.45 -38.37
N ARG A 788 41.10 49.31 -38.58
CA ARG A 788 41.85 48.11 -38.19
C ARG A 788 41.86 47.87 -36.69
N LEU A 789 41.89 48.93 -35.88
CA LEU A 789 41.80 48.85 -34.43
C LEU A 789 40.43 48.30 -34.00
N LYS A 790 39.35 48.80 -34.63
CA LYS A 790 37.99 48.33 -34.38
C LYS A 790 37.80 46.87 -34.82
N GLU A 791 38.30 46.49 -36.00
CA GLU A 791 38.30 45.10 -36.46
C GLU A 791 39.03 44.16 -35.47
N ARG A 792 40.18 44.61 -34.95
CA ARG A 792 40.93 43.84 -33.95
C ARG A 792 40.18 43.72 -32.63
N GLU A 793 39.50 44.78 -32.19
CA GLU A 793 38.66 44.77 -30.99
C GLU A 793 37.51 43.77 -31.13
N ASP A 794 36.77 43.83 -32.24
CA ASP A 794 35.62 42.97 -32.47
C ASP A 794 36.05 41.49 -32.60
N GLN A 795 37.22 41.20 -33.18
CA GLN A 795 37.82 39.86 -33.20
C GLN A 795 38.21 39.34 -31.81
N LEU A 796 38.77 40.19 -30.95
CA LEU A 796 39.26 39.80 -29.63
C LEU A 796 38.15 39.72 -28.59
N THR A 797 37.05 40.45 -28.79
CA THR A 797 35.96 40.59 -27.81
C THR A 797 35.42 39.26 -27.29
N PRO A 798 35.08 38.26 -28.13
CA PRO A 798 34.57 36.98 -27.64
C PRO A 798 35.56 36.25 -26.71
N MET A 799 36.84 36.22 -27.06
CA MET A 799 37.88 35.56 -26.27
C MET A 799 38.12 36.29 -24.94
N TYR A 800 38.24 37.62 -24.97
CA TYR A 800 38.45 38.40 -23.74
C TYR A 800 37.22 38.38 -22.82
N HIS A 801 36.02 38.25 -23.39
CA HIS A 801 34.82 38.01 -22.60
C HIS A 801 34.90 36.67 -21.87
N GLN A 802 35.29 35.58 -22.54
CA GLN A 802 35.52 34.28 -21.87
C GLN A 802 36.59 34.37 -20.78
N VAL A 803 37.68 35.11 -21.01
CA VAL A 803 38.70 35.36 -19.99
C VAL A 803 38.12 36.13 -18.79
N ALA A 804 37.27 37.12 -19.02
CA ALA A 804 36.59 37.84 -17.95
C ALA A 804 35.64 36.93 -17.15
N VAL A 805 34.91 36.04 -17.83
CA VAL A 805 34.03 35.04 -17.17
C VAL A 805 34.86 34.07 -16.34
N LEU A 806 35.97 33.55 -16.86
CA LEU A 806 36.89 32.71 -16.09
C LEU A 806 37.49 33.46 -14.90
N PHE A 807 37.86 34.73 -15.08
CA PHE A 807 38.36 35.58 -14.01
C PHE A 807 37.31 35.78 -12.91
N ALA A 808 36.04 35.98 -13.27
CA ALA A 808 34.94 36.03 -12.31
C ALA A 808 34.78 34.67 -11.59
N ASP A 809 34.79 33.54 -12.32
CA ASP A 809 34.69 32.18 -11.75
C ASP A 809 35.81 31.83 -10.75
N LEU A 810 37.01 32.42 -10.89
CA LEU A 810 38.08 32.26 -9.90
C LEU A 810 37.69 32.80 -8.51
N HIS A 811 36.75 33.75 -8.43
CA HIS A 811 36.23 34.29 -7.18
C HIS A 811 35.13 33.40 -6.56
N ASP A 812 34.65 32.40 -7.29
CA ASP A 812 33.55 31.53 -6.86
C ASP A 812 34.05 30.14 -6.40
N ARG A 813 35.36 29.95 -6.28
CA ARG A 813 35.98 28.68 -5.91
C ARG A 813 35.85 28.38 -4.42
N ALA A 814 35.75 27.09 -4.08
CA ALA A 814 35.61 26.59 -2.71
C ALA A 814 36.74 27.07 -1.77
N GLY A 815 37.98 27.18 -2.28
CA GLY A 815 39.10 27.73 -1.50
C GLY A 815 38.84 29.15 -0.97
N ARG A 816 38.19 30.01 -1.77
CA ARG A 816 37.83 31.37 -1.30
C ARG A 816 36.75 31.32 -0.21
N MET A 817 35.80 30.39 -0.31
CA MET A 817 34.75 30.22 0.70
C MET A 817 35.36 29.85 2.05
N GLN A 818 36.31 28.91 2.05
CA GLN A 818 37.04 28.48 3.24
C GLN A 818 37.88 29.64 3.83
N GLU A 819 38.63 30.37 3.01
CA GLU A 819 39.40 31.54 3.45
C GLU A 819 38.52 32.68 4.00
N LYS A 820 37.27 32.76 3.57
CA LYS A 820 36.28 33.71 4.12
C LYS A 820 35.55 33.18 5.34
N GLY A 821 35.77 31.93 5.75
CA GLY A 821 35.15 31.31 6.91
C GLY A 821 33.65 31.08 6.77
N VAL A 822 33.12 31.00 5.55
CA VAL A 822 31.68 30.74 5.31
C VAL A 822 31.36 29.24 5.20
N ILE A 823 32.39 28.39 5.04
CA ILE A 823 32.32 26.93 5.14
C ILE A 823 33.41 26.46 6.08
N LEU A 824 33.23 25.29 6.70
CA LEU A 824 34.21 24.73 7.64
C LEU A 824 35.43 24.13 6.91
N GLU A 825 35.17 23.31 5.89
CA GLU A 825 36.21 22.57 5.18
C GLU A 825 35.84 22.33 3.72
N THR A 826 36.87 22.24 2.87
CA THR A 826 36.74 21.78 1.49
C THR A 826 36.98 20.28 1.40
N LEU A 827 36.04 19.55 0.81
CA LEU A 827 36.06 18.09 0.77
C LEU A 827 36.32 17.58 -0.65
N GLU A 828 36.76 16.32 -0.73
CA GLU A 828 36.78 15.55 -1.97
C GLU A 828 35.64 14.53 -1.97
N TRP A 829 34.82 14.54 -3.02
CA TRP A 829 33.68 13.65 -3.15
C TRP A 829 33.96 12.18 -2.84
N LYS A 830 35.05 11.61 -3.36
CA LYS A 830 35.34 10.18 -3.20
C LYS A 830 35.45 9.74 -1.73
N SER A 831 36.05 10.57 -0.87
CA SER A 831 36.23 10.31 0.56
C SER A 831 35.13 10.90 1.44
N SER A 832 34.21 11.69 0.86
CA SER A 832 33.18 12.41 1.61
C SER A 832 32.26 11.50 2.43
N ARG A 833 31.94 10.28 1.96
CA ARG A 833 31.16 9.28 2.71
C ARG A 833 31.78 8.97 4.08
N LYS A 834 33.07 8.69 4.11
CA LYS A 834 33.83 8.41 5.34
C LYS A 834 33.79 9.60 6.28
N PHE A 835 34.08 10.79 5.75
CA PHE A 835 34.08 12.03 6.52
C PHE A 835 32.72 12.27 7.19
N PHE A 836 31.63 12.27 6.40
CA PHE A 836 30.30 12.57 6.91
C PHE A 836 29.78 11.52 7.88
N TYR A 837 30.14 10.24 7.72
CA TYR A 837 29.77 9.21 8.70
C TYR A 837 30.34 9.53 10.08
N TRP A 838 31.66 9.72 10.16
CA TRP A 838 32.34 9.98 11.43
C TRP A 838 31.91 11.32 12.02
N ARG A 839 31.84 12.37 11.19
CA ARG A 839 31.36 13.69 11.62
C ARG A 839 29.94 13.64 12.19
N LEU A 840 29.02 13.01 11.47
CA LEU A 840 27.64 12.90 11.91
C LEU A 840 27.51 12.07 13.20
N ARG A 841 28.22 10.94 13.27
CA ARG A 841 28.24 10.09 14.46
C ARG A 841 28.73 10.87 15.69
N ARG A 842 29.79 11.65 15.52
CA ARG A 842 30.33 12.53 16.56
C ARG A 842 29.31 13.58 16.98
N LEU A 843 28.71 14.33 16.06
CA LEU A 843 27.72 15.37 16.37
C LEU A 843 26.50 14.81 17.12
N LEU A 844 26.04 13.61 16.76
CA LEU A 844 24.96 12.93 17.47
C LEU A 844 25.35 12.53 18.89
N LEU A 845 26.60 12.08 19.11
CA LEU A 845 27.11 11.75 20.44
C LEU A 845 27.32 13.00 21.30
N GLU A 846 27.91 14.06 20.74
CA GLU A 846 28.06 15.36 21.41
C GLU A 846 26.69 15.92 21.81
N GLY A 847 25.71 15.90 20.90
CA GLY A 847 24.34 16.32 21.19
C GLY A 847 23.68 15.50 22.31
N ARG A 848 23.95 14.20 22.39
CA ARG A 848 23.47 13.35 23.50
C ARG A 848 24.09 13.77 24.83
N ILE A 849 25.39 14.05 24.86
CA ILE A 849 26.08 14.48 26.08
C ILE A 849 25.64 15.89 26.47
N HIS A 850 25.46 16.81 25.52
CA HIS A 850 24.90 18.14 25.78
C HIS A 850 23.51 18.04 26.45
N LYS A 851 22.64 17.14 25.97
CA LYS A 851 21.35 16.90 26.62
C LYS A 851 21.51 16.41 28.06
N GLN A 852 22.48 15.54 28.35
CA GLN A 852 22.76 15.07 29.72
C GLN A 852 23.32 16.19 30.61
N ILE A 853 24.22 17.03 30.10
CA ILE A 853 24.76 18.18 30.84
C ILE A 853 23.66 19.19 31.14
N SER A 854 22.82 19.51 30.14
CA SER A 854 21.69 20.44 30.31
C SER A 854 20.64 19.92 31.30
N GLN A 855 20.42 18.60 31.36
CA GLN A 855 19.58 17.97 32.37
C GLN A 855 20.18 18.07 33.79
N ALA A 856 21.51 17.98 33.90
CA ALA A 856 22.22 18.12 35.18
C ALA A 856 22.31 19.57 35.65
N ASN A 857 22.50 20.53 34.73
CA ASN A 857 22.56 21.95 35.03
C ASN A 857 21.97 22.77 33.87
N LYS A 858 20.85 23.45 34.14
CA LYS A 858 20.09 24.23 33.15
C LYS A 858 20.66 25.62 32.89
N ASP A 859 21.55 26.11 33.76
CA ASP A 859 22.06 27.49 33.70
C ASP A 859 23.30 27.63 32.79
N LEU A 860 23.86 26.52 32.31
CA LEU A 860 25.02 26.52 31.43
C LEU A 860 24.63 26.83 29.98
N SER A 861 25.40 27.71 29.34
CA SER A 861 25.23 27.98 27.90
C SER A 861 25.84 26.86 27.04
N VAL A 862 25.36 26.73 25.79
CA VAL A 862 25.87 25.72 24.84
C VAL A 862 27.38 25.87 24.61
N ALA A 863 27.87 27.10 24.47
CA ALA A 863 29.30 27.36 24.31
C ALA A 863 30.13 26.92 25.53
N GLN A 864 29.60 27.11 26.75
CA GLN A 864 30.24 26.60 27.97
C GLN A 864 30.24 25.08 27.99
N MET A 865 29.14 24.43 27.60
CA MET A 865 29.05 22.96 27.52
C MET A 865 30.06 22.38 26.52
N GLN A 866 30.21 22.98 25.33
CA GLN A 866 31.20 22.58 24.33
C GLN A 866 32.64 22.73 24.86
N ALA A 867 32.95 23.87 25.47
CA ALA A 867 34.27 24.11 26.06
C ALA A 867 34.57 23.14 27.20
N MET A 868 33.56 22.84 28.04
CA MET A 868 33.67 21.85 29.11
C MET A 868 33.91 20.44 28.57
N LEU A 869 33.23 20.02 27.50
CA LEU A 869 33.46 18.71 26.89
C LEU A 869 34.85 18.57 26.33
N ARG A 870 35.32 19.59 25.59
CA ARG A 870 36.69 19.61 25.09
C ARG A 870 37.69 19.54 26.25
N ARG A 871 37.45 20.28 27.34
CA ARG A 871 38.28 20.24 28.53
C ARG A 871 38.29 18.86 29.17
N TRP A 872 37.13 18.24 29.38
CA TRP A 872 37.00 16.91 29.98
C TRP A 872 37.68 15.82 29.13
N PHE A 873 37.58 15.92 27.80
CA PHE A 873 38.32 15.03 26.90
C PHE A 873 39.83 15.17 27.10
N ILE A 874 40.35 16.41 27.13
CA ILE A 874 41.78 16.66 27.32
C ILE A 874 42.25 16.24 28.73
N GLU A 875 41.43 16.45 29.76
CA GLU A 875 41.70 16.03 31.14
C GLU A 875 41.75 14.50 31.28
N ALA A 876 40.90 13.78 30.54
CA ALA A 876 40.82 12.31 30.60
C ALA A 876 41.86 11.61 29.72
N GLU A 877 42.01 12.04 28.46
CA GLU A 877 42.87 11.39 27.46
C GLU A 877 44.29 11.99 27.42
N GLY A 878 44.50 13.13 28.08
CA GLY A 878 45.78 13.85 28.14
C GLY A 878 45.97 14.83 26.97
N THR A 879 46.78 15.86 27.20
CA THR A 879 47.06 16.93 26.21
C THR A 879 47.72 16.41 24.93
N VAL A 880 48.40 15.27 24.99
CA VAL A 880 49.05 14.64 23.82
C VAL A 880 48.01 14.23 22.77
N LYS A 881 46.81 13.82 23.19
CA LYS A 881 45.70 13.43 22.30
C LYS A 881 44.75 14.58 21.99
N ALA A 882 45.07 15.82 22.36
CA ALA A 882 44.19 16.96 22.12
C ALA A 882 43.88 17.18 20.63
N TYR A 883 44.78 16.80 19.72
CA TYR A 883 44.55 16.86 18.27
C TYR A 883 43.49 15.85 17.81
N GLU A 884 43.28 14.74 18.54
CA GLU A 884 42.25 13.74 18.24
C GLU A 884 40.85 14.31 18.48
N TRP A 885 40.72 15.38 19.28
CA TRP A 885 39.47 16.12 19.41
C TRP A 885 39.04 16.75 18.09
N ASP A 886 39.95 17.10 17.19
CA ASP A 886 39.60 17.69 15.89
C ASP A 886 39.48 16.61 14.80
N ASN A 887 39.81 15.35 15.13
CA ASN A 887 39.56 14.18 14.29
C ASN A 887 38.13 13.64 14.54
N ASN A 888 37.48 13.14 13.49
CA ASN A 888 36.06 12.73 13.55
C ASN A 888 35.83 11.33 14.09
#